data_AF-A0A453JAR9-F1
#
_entry.id   AF-A0A453JAR9-F1
#
_cell.length_a   1.000
_cell.length_b   1.000
_cell.length_c   1.000
_cell.angle_alpha   90.00
_cell.angle_beta   90.00
_cell.angle_gamma   90.00
#
_symmetry.space_group_name_H-M   'P 1'
#
loop_
_entity.id
_entity.type
_entity.pdbx_description
1 polymer ?
#
loop_
_entity_poly.entity_id
_entity_poly.type
_entity_poly.pdbx_seq_one_letter_code
_entity_poly.pdbx_strand_id
1 'polypeptide(L)'
;LGYRDRAALAATCRAWRALAASPCLWAALHLRRLDPAAAATLAPRCAPHLRSLRLAGRAAAEAAPFLRAAGLRSLRLSGCRDLTDAALAVLAARHGGLAELHIGPDPLDRISSDALRSVALCCPRLRCLRLSGLREVTADALADLARHCPLLHDLAFIDCLVLDEPALAGLTSLRFLSVAGCQNIKWATASASWAQLPSLTALDVSRTDVSPGAVSRLISHSTTLRLICALNCASLEEEEAHSPAAFANSRGKLVLTINRTISKYIAADAAPLCPDTAVKDTVVFDECRSSSGKRNGVSQLITWLEWILSQSLLRIPESNPHGMNQFWLDQGAALLLTLLKSSQEDVQERAATTLATFAVIDDENTNVDPARSEAVMLEGGIPMLLDLARCSRESLQSEAAKAIANLSVNPKVAKAVADQGGIAILTNMAKSVNRLVAEEAAGGLWNLSVGEEHKVAIAAAGGVKALVDLIFRWPAGTGVLERAAGALANLAADDKCSLEVATAGGIHALVTLARSCKVEGVLEQAARALANLAAHGDNNNNNAAVGQEPGALEALVQLTHSPSEGVRQEAAGALWNLSFDDRNRESIASAGGVQALVSLCQECLNASDGLQERAAGALWGLSVSEANSIAIGREGGVPPLIALAQSEVEDVHETAAGALWNLAFYSCNSLRIVEEGGVPVLVHLCSSSHSKMARFMAALTLAYMFDGRMDEVALVGTSSQGSSKIVKFEGARRLAFKHIEAFVLTFSDPQMFSTAASSSGAAALSQVADALFIQEAGHLRCSSSIIGR
;
A
#
# COMPACT_ATOMS: atom_id res chain seq x y z
N LEU A 1 -9.67 -22.60 -18.18
CA LEU A 1 -8.91 -23.51 -17.29
C LEU A 1 -7.47 -23.04 -17.22
N GLY A 2 -7.07 -22.53 -16.05
CA GLY A 2 -5.67 -22.24 -15.75
C GLY A 2 -4.84 -23.53 -15.70
N TYR A 3 -3.52 -23.41 -15.59
CA TYR A 3 -2.62 -24.58 -15.60
C TYR A 3 -2.94 -25.57 -14.46
N ARG A 4 -3.34 -25.03 -13.30
CA ARG A 4 -3.76 -25.82 -12.13
C ARG A 4 -5.06 -26.59 -12.40
N ASP A 5 -6.06 -25.96 -13.01
CA ASP A 5 -7.32 -26.64 -13.34
C ASP A 5 -7.10 -27.75 -14.36
N ARG A 6 -6.21 -27.52 -15.35
CA ARG A 6 -5.82 -28.54 -16.33
C ARG A 6 -5.18 -29.74 -15.63
N ALA A 7 -4.26 -29.48 -14.69
CA ALA A 7 -3.60 -30.53 -13.92
C ALA A 7 -4.57 -31.29 -12.98
N ALA A 8 -5.47 -30.58 -12.31
CA ALA A 8 -6.50 -31.18 -11.46
C ALA A 8 -7.47 -32.04 -12.28
N LEU A 9 -7.93 -31.54 -13.43
CA LEU A 9 -8.78 -32.30 -14.36
C LEU A 9 -8.06 -33.56 -14.84
N ALA A 10 -6.77 -33.50 -15.15
CA ALA A 10 -5.98 -34.66 -15.55
C ALA A 10 -5.94 -35.79 -14.50
N ALA A 11 -6.16 -35.46 -13.23
CA ALA A 11 -6.17 -36.40 -12.12
C ALA A 11 -7.52 -37.11 -11.94
N THR A 12 -8.62 -36.59 -12.51
CA THR A 12 -9.98 -37.08 -12.24
C THR A 12 -10.31 -38.42 -12.89
N CYS A 13 -10.18 -38.55 -14.22
CA CYS A 13 -10.51 -39.77 -14.95
C CYS A 13 -9.64 -39.94 -16.21
N ARG A 14 -9.70 -41.12 -16.85
CA ARG A 14 -8.90 -41.40 -18.06
C ARG A 14 -9.21 -40.46 -19.23
N ALA A 15 -10.47 -40.09 -19.43
CA ALA A 15 -10.87 -39.19 -20.51
C ALA A 15 -10.32 -37.77 -20.29
N TRP A 16 -10.45 -37.22 -19.08
CA TRP A 16 -9.86 -35.93 -18.73
C TRP A 16 -8.33 -35.97 -18.73
N ARG A 17 -7.71 -37.10 -18.37
CA ARG A 17 -6.26 -37.29 -18.50
C ARG A 17 -5.80 -37.27 -19.96
N ALA A 18 -6.55 -37.89 -20.87
CA ALA A 18 -6.27 -37.85 -22.30
C ALA A 18 -6.47 -36.43 -22.87
N LEU A 19 -7.56 -35.74 -22.48
CA LEU A 19 -7.80 -34.36 -22.88
C LEU A 19 -6.70 -33.42 -22.33
N ALA A 20 -6.33 -33.60 -21.07
CA ALA A 20 -5.25 -32.87 -20.43
C ALA A 20 -3.86 -33.29 -20.91
N ALA A 21 -3.72 -34.32 -21.75
CA ALA A 21 -2.49 -34.63 -22.48
C ALA A 21 -2.49 -34.03 -23.89
N SER A 22 -3.56 -33.30 -24.27
CA SER A 22 -3.68 -32.69 -25.59
C SER A 22 -2.54 -31.69 -25.85
N PRO A 23 -1.87 -31.79 -27.01
CA PRO A 23 -0.79 -30.89 -27.41
C PRO A 23 -1.15 -29.40 -27.32
N CYS A 24 -2.40 -29.05 -27.61
CA CYS A 24 -2.86 -27.65 -27.63
C CYS A 24 -2.89 -27.01 -26.23
N LEU A 25 -2.99 -27.81 -25.17
CA LEU A 25 -3.06 -27.31 -23.79
C LEU A 25 -1.67 -26.99 -23.19
N TRP A 26 -0.60 -27.46 -23.84
CA TRP A 26 0.78 -27.35 -23.33
C TRP A 26 1.72 -26.63 -24.30
N ALA A 27 1.21 -26.12 -25.42
CA ALA A 27 2.02 -25.42 -26.41
C ALA A 27 2.63 -24.13 -25.86
N ALA A 28 1.96 -23.45 -24.93
CA ALA A 28 2.45 -22.28 -24.22
C ALA A 28 2.21 -22.42 -22.72
N LEU A 29 3.24 -22.12 -21.92
CA LEU A 29 3.20 -22.19 -20.45
C LEU A 29 3.78 -20.93 -19.83
N HIS A 30 3.03 -20.30 -18.92
CA HIS A 30 3.47 -19.16 -18.13
C HIS A 30 3.51 -19.56 -16.66
N LEU A 31 4.70 -19.69 -16.08
CA LEU A 31 4.91 -20.19 -14.72
C LEU A 31 5.65 -19.14 -13.88
N ARG A 32 5.09 -18.79 -12.72
CA ARG A 32 5.74 -17.87 -11.76
C ARG A 32 6.71 -18.56 -10.81
N ARG A 33 6.62 -19.88 -10.69
CA ARG A 33 7.54 -20.68 -9.90
C ARG A 33 7.67 -22.03 -10.56
N LEU A 34 8.90 -22.40 -10.84
CA LEU A 34 9.29 -23.71 -11.31
C LEU A 34 10.53 -24.07 -10.51
N ASP A 35 10.51 -25.21 -9.81
CA ASP A 35 11.70 -25.70 -9.15
C ASP A 35 12.54 -26.57 -10.13
N PRO A 36 13.84 -26.78 -9.86
CA PRO A 36 14.71 -27.57 -10.74
C PRO A 36 14.22 -29.00 -11.01
N ALA A 37 13.60 -29.66 -10.03
CA ALA A 37 13.11 -31.03 -10.17
C ALA A 37 11.87 -31.08 -11.08
N ALA A 38 10.96 -30.12 -10.91
CA ALA A 38 9.81 -29.90 -11.76
C ALA A 38 10.24 -29.52 -13.18
N ALA A 39 11.28 -28.69 -13.35
CA ALA A 39 11.84 -28.35 -14.66
C ALA A 39 12.41 -29.57 -15.39
N ALA A 40 13.15 -30.42 -14.68
CA ALA A 40 13.69 -31.68 -15.22
C ALA A 40 12.58 -32.67 -15.61
N THR A 41 11.48 -32.69 -14.87
CA THR A 41 10.32 -33.59 -15.09
C THR A 41 9.21 -33.00 -15.96
N LEU A 42 9.26 -31.71 -16.31
CA LEU A 42 8.38 -31.08 -17.29
C LEU A 42 8.61 -31.66 -18.69
N ALA A 43 9.85 -32.11 -18.92
CA ALA A 43 10.33 -32.58 -20.20
C ALA A 43 9.62 -33.84 -20.73
N PRO A 44 9.49 -34.96 -20.01
CA PRO A 44 8.87 -36.14 -20.57
C PRO A 44 7.36 -35.99 -20.86
N ARG A 45 6.67 -35.07 -20.16
CA ARG A 45 5.21 -34.92 -20.23
C ARG A 45 4.73 -33.85 -21.20
N CYS A 46 5.48 -32.75 -21.34
CA CYS A 46 5.07 -31.59 -22.15
C CYS A 46 6.05 -31.25 -23.28
N ALA A 47 7.30 -31.75 -23.26
CA ALA A 47 8.35 -31.34 -24.21
C ALA A 47 8.05 -31.52 -25.71
N PRO A 48 7.34 -32.57 -26.20
CA PRO A 48 7.12 -32.68 -27.64
C PRO A 48 6.20 -31.58 -28.18
N HIS A 49 5.43 -30.94 -27.31
CA HIS A 49 4.41 -29.95 -27.69
C HIS A 49 4.71 -28.54 -27.19
N LEU A 50 5.52 -28.38 -26.14
CA LEU A 50 5.90 -27.08 -25.60
C LEU A 50 6.69 -26.26 -26.62
N ARG A 51 6.11 -25.13 -27.05
CA ARG A 51 6.69 -24.18 -28.01
C ARG A 51 7.07 -22.86 -27.36
N SER A 52 6.34 -22.41 -26.36
CA SER A 52 6.60 -21.15 -25.65
C SER A 52 6.59 -21.37 -24.15
N LEU A 53 7.60 -20.84 -23.47
CA LEU A 53 7.71 -20.89 -22.01
C LEU A 53 8.07 -19.50 -21.47
N ARG A 54 7.30 -19.04 -20.51
CA ARG A 54 7.62 -17.86 -19.69
C ARG A 54 7.84 -18.30 -18.25
N LEU A 55 9.00 -17.97 -17.70
CA LEU A 55 9.32 -18.13 -16.29
C LEU A 55 9.60 -16.77 -15.67
N ALA A 56 9.01 -16.50 -14.52
CA ALA A 56 9.23 -15.26 -13.78
C ALA A 56 9.75 -15.54 -12.37
N GLY A 57 10.47 -14.56 -11.81
CA GLY A 57 10.98 -14.59 -10.44
C GLY A 57 12.32 -15.32 -10.29
N ARG A 58 12.92 -15.18 -9.10
CA ARG A 58 14.27 -15.67 -8.80
C ARG A 58 14.50 -17.15 -9.11
N ALA A 59 13.50 -17.99 -8.84
CA ALA A 59 13.56 -19.43 -9.10
C ALA A 59 13.70 -19.78 -10.59
N ALA A 60 13.36 -18.86 -11.50
CA ALA A 60 13.50 -19.08 -12.94
C ALA A 60 14.96 -19.31 -13.35
N ALA A 61 15.92 -18.57 -12.77
CA ALA A 61 17.34 -18.74 -13.08
C ALA A 61 17.88 -20.11 -12.65
N GLU A 62 17.41 -20.62 -11.52
CA GLU A 62 17.82 -21.94 -11.00
C GLU A 62 17.20 -23.09 -11.80
N ALA A 63 15.93 -22.95 -12.21
CA ALA A 63 15.20 -24.03 -12.86
C ALA A 63 15.44 -24.11 -14.37
N ALA A 64 15.68 -22.97 -15.04
CA ALA A 64 15.82 -22.92 -16.49
C ALA A 64 16.89 -23.88 -17.06
N PRO A 65 18.09 -24.03 -16.48
CA PRO A 65 19.13 -24.96 -16.99
C PRO A 65 18.70 -26.43 -17.00
N PHE A 66 17.74 -26.81 -16.16
CA PHE A 66 17.24 -28.18 -16.07
C PHE A 66 16.14 -28.48 -17.09
N LEU A 67 15.62 -27.47 -17.79
CA LEU A 67 14.65 -27.64 -18.87
C LEU A 67 15.22 -28.52 -19.99
N ARG A 68 14.37 -29.41 -20.50
CA ARG A 68 14.67 -30.29 -21.62
C ARG A 68 13.49 -30.32 -22.59
N ALA A 69 13.31 -29.23 -23.35
CA ALA A 69 12.20 -29.08 -24.29
C ALA A 69 12.71 -28.86 -25.73
N ALA A 70 13.07 -29.94 -26.44
CA ALA A 70 13.63 -29.84 -27.79
C ALA A 70 12.71 -29.10 -28.80
N GLY A 71 11.39 -29.08 -28.55
CA GLY A 71 10.41 -28.36 -29.37
C GLY A 71 10.29 -26.87 -29.08
N LEU A 72 10.97 -26.35 -28.05
CA LEU A 72 10.85 -24.97 -27.57
C LEU A 72 11.36 -23.98 -28.61
N ARG A 73 10.53 -22.97 -28.90
CA ARG A 73 10.79 -21.91 -29.88
C ARG A 73 10.87 -20.53 -29.24
N SER A 74 10.17 -20.28 -28.15
CA SER A 74 10.18 -19.00 -27.44
C SER A 74 10.43 -19.24 -25.96
N LEU A 75 11.46 -18.62 -25.41
CA LEU A 75 11.81 -18.66 -23.99
C LEU A 75 11.91 -17.24 -23.46
N ARG A 76 11.12 -16.94 -22.44
CA ARG A 76 11.13 -15.64 -21.76
C ARG A 76 11.39 -15.84 -20.27
N LEU A 77 12.42 -15.18 -19.76
CA LEU A 77 12.87 -15.29 -18.38
C LEU A 77 12.92 -13.89 -17.74
N SER A 78 12.30 -13.71 -16.58
CA SER A 78 12.40 -12.49 -15.76
C SER A 78 12.79 -12.83 -14.31
N GLY A 79 13.33 -11.86 -13.56
CA GLY A 79 13.82 -12.11 -12.20
C GLY A 79 15.10 -12.95 -12.15
N CYS A 80 15.89 -12.99 -13.23
CA CYS A 80 17.00 -13.94 -13.41
C CYS A 80 18.39 -13.35 -13.11
N ARG A 81 18.51 -12.47 -12.09
CA ARG A 81 19.79 -11.83 -11.72
C ARG A 81 20.91 -12.82 -11.37
N ASP A 82 20.54 -13.99 -10.88
CA ASP A 82 21.47 -15.05 -10.48
C ASP A 82 21.89 -15.97 -11.64
N LEU A 83 21.38 -15.77 -12.86
CA LEU A 83 21.73 -16.57 -14.03
C LEU A 83 23.20 -16.37 -14.43
N THR A 84 23.90 -17.46 -14.74
CA THR A 84 25.34 -17.46 -15.07
C THR A 84 25.60 -17.87 -16.52
N ASP A 85 26.81 -17.60 -17.01
CA ASP A 85 27.24 -18.00 -18.36
C ASP A 85 27.05 -19.49 -18.63
N ALA A 86 27.46 -20.34 -17.69
CA ALA A 86 27.32 -21.78 -17.79
C ALA A 86 25.83 -22.18 -17.89
N ALA A 87 24.96 -21.54 -17.09
CA ALA A 87 23.53 -21.80 -17.11
C ALA A 87 22.91 -21.41 -18.47
N LEU A 88 23.27 -20.24 -19.02
CA LEU A 88 22.77 -19.77 -20.31
C LEU A 88 23.31 -20.61 -21.48
N ALA A 89 24.58 -21.04 -21.42
CA ALA A 89 25.16 -21.93 -22.42
C ALA A 89 24.47 -23.30 -22.43
N VAL A 90 24.20 -23.88 -21.25
CA VAL A 90 23.43 -25.15 -21.13
C VAL A 90 22.02 -24.99 -21.68
N LEU A 91 21.36 -23.88 -21.38
CA LEU A 91 20.06 -23.53 -21.92
C LEU A 91 20.09 -23.48 -23.46
N ALA A 92 21.04 -22.75 -24.04
CA ALA A 92 21.17 -22.63 -25.48
C ALA A 92 21.45 -23.99 -26.16
N ALA A 93 22.42 -24.74 -25.63
CA ALA A 93 22.81 -26.04 -26.18
C ALA A 93 21.66 -27.07 -26.18
N ARG A 94 20.78 -27.02 -25.18
CA ARG A 94 19.62 -27.93 -25.09
C ARG A 94 18.45 -27.55 -25.98
N HIS A 95 18.40 -26.30 -26.43
CA HIS A 95 17.24 -25.73 -27.10
C HIS A 95 17.62 -25.06 -28.43
N GLY A 96 18.38 -25.76 -29.29
CA GLY A 96 18.82 -25.21 -30.58
C GLY A 96 17.70 -24.88 -31.58
N GLY A 97 16.45 -25.24 -31.27
CA GLY A 97 15.25 -24.82 -32.00
C GLY A 97 14.71 -23.43 -31.64
N LEU A 98 15.34 -22.73 -30.68
CA LEU A 98 14.91 -21.41 -30.22
C LEU A 98 14.90 -20.39 -31.37
N ALA A 99 13.79 -19.68 -31.47
CA ALA A 99 13.55 -18.55 -32.36
C ALA A 99 13.48 -17.23 -31.58
N GLU A 100 13.04 -17.26 -30.32
CA GLU A 100 12.96 -16.08 -29.45
C GLU A 100 13.59 -16.39 -28.10
N LEU A 101 14.51 -15.54 -27.66
CA LEU A 101 15.11 -15.60 -26.33
C LEU A 101 15.08 -14.22 -25.68
N HIS A 102 14.27 -14.06 -24.65
CA HIS A 102 14.21 -12.82 -23.86
C HIS A 102 14.61 -13.10 -22.42
N ILE A 103 15.58 -12.34 -21.90
CA ILE A 103 15.98 -12.40 -20.49
C ILE A 103 16.06 -10.96 -19.96
N GLY A 104 15.19 -10.63 -19.00
CA GLY A 104 15.05 -9.28 -18.45
C GLY A 104 13.66 -9.05 -17.85
N PRO A 105 13.39 -7.86 -17.27
CA PRO A 105 14.20 -6.64 -17.35
C PRO A 105 15.29 -6.53 -16.27
N ASP A 106 15.40 -7.48 -15.35
CA ASP A 106 16.45 -7.44 -14.33
C ASP A 106 17.87 -7.50 -14.91
N PRO A 107 18.85 -6.81 -14.28
CA PRO A 107 20.22 -6.81 -14.75
C PRO A 107 20.88 -8.18 -14.69
N LEU A 108 21.63 -8.52 -15.73
CA LEU A 108 22.34 -9.79 -15.92
C LEU A 108 23.84 -9.64 -15.65
N ASP A 109 24.18 -9.19 -14.44
CA ASP A 109 25.56 -8.86 -14.04
C ASP A 109 26.55 -10.04 -14.11
N ARG A 110 26.03 -11.27 -14.15
CA ARG A 110 26.80 -12.52 -14.20
C ARG A 110 26.83 -13.17 -15.58
N ILE A 111 26.30 -12.48 -16.59
CA ILE A 111 26.33 -12.91 -17.98
C ILE A 111 27.37 -12.08 -18.74
N SER A 112 28.30 -12.75 -19.39
CA SER A 112 29.35 -12.17 -20.24
C SER A 112 29.08 -12.43 -21.72
N SER A 113 29.93 -11.84 -22.57
CA SER A 113 29.91 -12.07 -24.01
C SER A 113 30.19 -13.53 -24.41
N ASP A 114 30.83 -14.34 -23.57
CA ASP A 114 31.05 -15.77 -23.87
C ASP A 114 29.75 -16.59 -23.86
N ALA A 115 28.79 -16.21 -23.01
CA ALA A 115 27.46 -16.81 -23.06
C ALA A 115 26.70 -16.41 -24.32
N LEU A 116 26.86 -15.16 -24.80
CA LEU A 116 26.28 -14.73 -26.08
C LEU A 116 26.83 -15.55 -27.24
N ARG A 117 28.13 -15.80 -27.26
CA ARG A 117 28.77 -16.67 -28.26
C ARG A 117 28.20 -18.09 -28.21
N SER A 118 28.02 -18.62 -27.01
CA SER A 118 27.37 -19.93 -26.81
C SER A 118 25.94 -19.96 -27.36
N VAL A 119 25.16 -18.88 -27.13
CA VAL A 119 23.81 -18.72 -27.71
C VAL A 119 23.87 -18.67 -29.23
N ALA A 120 24.77 -17.88 -29.80
CA ALA A 120 24.94 -17.74 -31.24
C ALA A 120 25.24 -19.09 -31.92
N LEU A 121 26.17 -19.86 -31.35
CA LEU A 121 26.57 -21.18 -31.86
C LEU A 121 25.47 -22.23 -31.74
N CYS A 122 24.70 -22.22 -30.65
CA CYS A 122 23.74 -23.27 -30.36
C CYS A 122 22.35 -23.02 -30.95
N CYS A 123 21.98 -21.76 -31.22
CA CYS A 123 20.61 -21.37 -31.61
C CYS A 123 20.54 -20.73 -33.02
N PRO A 124 20.83 -21.48 -34.10
CA PRO A 124 20.91 -20.91 -35.46
C PRO A 124 19.57 -20.42 -36.04
N ARG A 125 18.45 -20.74 -35.38
CA ARG A 125 17.10 -20.30 -35.78
C ARG A 125 16.64 -19.03 -35.07
N LEU A 126 17.51 -18.40 -34.30
CA LEU A 126 17.20 -17.21 -33.54
C LEU A 126 16.75 -16.08 -34.47
N ARG A 127 15.61 -15.50 -34.13
CA ARG A 127 14.93 -14.41 -34.83
C ARG A 127 14.86 -13.16 -33.97
N CYS A 128 14.70 -13.35 -32.66
CA CYS A 128 14.64 -12.30 -31.67
C CYS A 128 15.53 -12.65 -30.47
N LEU A 129 16.42 -11.73 -30.11
CA LEU A 129 17.28 -11.81 -28.93
C LEU A 129 17.16 -10.52 -28.14
N ARG A 130 16.68 -10.60 -26.90
CA ARG A 130 16.52 -9.43 -26.03
C ARG A 130 17.10 -9.71 -24.66
N LEU A 131 18.13 -8.96 -24.28
CA LEU A 131 18.85 -9.11 -23.02
C LEU A 131 18.98 -7.76 -22.33
N SER A 132 18.96 -7.76 -21.00
CA SER A 132 19.04 -6.53 -20.21
C SER A 132 20.17 -6.60 -19.17
N GLY A 133 20.87 -5.49 -18.96
CA GLY A 133 21.90 -5.32 -17.93
C GLY A 133 23.13 -6.18 -18.12
N LEU A 134 23.60 -6.36 -19.35
CA LEU A 134 24.90 -6.99 -19.59
C LEU A 134 26.02 -6.00 -19.28
N ARG A 135 27.11 -6.49 -18.68
CA ARG A 135 28.30 -5.67 -18.41
C ARG A 135 29.02 -5.28 -19.68
N GLU A 136 29.18 -6.22 -20.60
CA GLU A 136 29.86 -5.98 -21.87
C GLU A 136 29.30 -6.86 -22.99
N VAL A 137 29.22 -6.26 -24.18
CA VAL A 137 28.89 -6.94 -25.44
C VAL A 137 30.02 -6.68 -26.42
N THR A 138 30.89 -7.68 -26.61
CA THR A 138 32.12 -7.57 -27.41
C THR A 138 31.89 -7.77 -28.91
N ALA A 139 32.81 -7.24 -29.72
CA ALA A 139 32.81 -7.42 -31.18
C ALA A 139 32.75 -8.90 -31.60
N ASP A 140 33.50 -9.77 -30.93
CA ASP A 140 33.56 -11.21 -31.25
C ASP A 140 32.21 -11.89 -31.04
N ALA A 141 31.49 -11.55 -29.96
CA ALA A 141 30.16 -12.07 -29.71
C ALA A 141 29.14 -11.63 -30.78
N LEU A 142 29.19 -10.36 -31.18
CA LEU A 142 28.35 -9.83 -32.25
C LEU A 142 28.69 -10.43 -33.61
N ALA A 143 29.96 -10.68 -33.89
CA ALA A 143 30.42 -11.35 -35.10
C ALA A 143 29.94 -12.81 -35.15
N ASP A 144 29.98 -13.54 -34.04
CA ASP A 144 29.46 -14.90 -33.94
C ASP A 144 27.92 -14.92 -34.12
N LEU A 145 27.19 -13.95 -33.56
CA LEU A 145 25.76 -13.77 -33.84
C LEU A 145 25.50 -13.54 -35.34
N ALA A 146 26.27 -12.67 -35.98
CA ALA A 146 26.13 -12.39 -37.42
C ALA A 146 26.41 -13.63 -38.28
N ARG A 147 27.39 -14.45 -37.89
CA ARG A 147 27.78 -15.65 -38.63
C ARG A 147 26.80 -16.81 -38.45
N HIS A 148 26.31 -17.01 -37.23
CA HIS A 148 25.56 -18.22 -36.88
C HIS A 148 24.04 -18.02 -36.77
N CYS A 149 23.55 -16.78 -36.65
CA CYS A 149 22.13 -16.45 -36.54
C CYS A 149 21.63 -15.56 -37.69
N PRO A 150 21.63 -16.03 -38.96
CA PRO A 150 21.29 -15.22 -40.13
C PRO A 150 19.80 -14.79 -40.21
N LEU A 151 18.94 -15.33 -39.33
CA LEU A 151 17.52 -14.99 -39.26
C LEU A 151 17.21 -13.93 -38.19
N LEU A 152 18.24 -13.46 -37.47
CA LEU A 152 18.11 -12.49 -36.39
C LEU A 152 17.72 -11.13 -36.96
N HIS A 153 16.49 -10.71 -36.71
CA HIS A 153 15.96 -9.44 -37.20
C HIS A 153 15.53 -8.49 -36.08
N ASP A 154 15.40 -8.99 -34.85
CA ASP A 154 15.05 -8.21 -33.67
C ASP A 154 16.12 -8.43 -32.59
N LEU A 155 16.84 -7.37 -32.25
CA LEU A 155 17.91 -7.40 -31.27
C LEU A 155 17.72 -6.26 -30.27
N ALA A 156 17.73 -6.59 -28.99
CA ALA A 156 17.69 -5.61 -27.92
C ALA A 156 18.78 -5.91 -26.88
N PHE A 157 19.66 -4.94 -26.66
CA PHE A 157 20.56 -4.89 -25.53
C PHE A 157 20.15 -3.68 -24.70
N ILE A 158 19.46 -3.92 -23.58
CA ILE A 158 18.86 -2.88 -22.76
C ILE A 158 19.72 -2.66 -21.52
N ASP A 159 19.93 -1.41 -21.10
CA ASP A 159 20.65 -1.04 -19.88
C ASP A 159 22.06 -1.70 -19.78
N CYS A 160 22.77 -1.88 -20.91
CA CYS A 160 24.10 -2.49 -20.94
C CYS A 160 25.22 -1.44 -20.76
N LEU A 161 26.31 -1.78 -20.07
CA LEU A 161 27.35 -0.79 -19.71
C LEU A 161 28.32 -0.48 -20.86
N VAL A 162 28.71 -1.51 -21.62
CA VAL A 162 29.65 -1.40 -22.74
C VAL A 162 29.12 -2.23 -23.91
N LEU A 163 29.08 -1.62 -25.10
CA LEU A 163 28.56 -2.23 -26.33
C LEU A 163 29.50 -1.88 -27.49
N ASP A 164 29.98 -2.89 -28.23
CA ASP A 164 30.75 -2.65 -29.45
C ASP A 164 29.82 -2.23 -30.61
N GLU A 165 29.71 -0.93 -30.82
CA GLU A 165 28.76 -0.34 -31.75
C GLU A 165 29.12 -0.56 -33.23
N PRO A 166 30.40 -0.54 -33.63
CA PRO A 166 30.80 -0.89 -34.99
C PRO A 166 30.43 -2.34 -35.35
N ALA A 167 30.63 -3.30 -34.45
CA ALA A 167 30.37 -4.71 -34.74
C ALA A 167 28.88 -5.01 -34.97
N LEU A 168 27.96 -4.21 -34.40
CA LEU A 168 26.52 -4.32 -34.68
C LEU A 168 26.19 -4.12 -36.17
N ALA A 169 27.01 -3.36 -36.91
CA ALA A 169 26.81 -3.16 -38.35
C ALA A 169 27.02 -4.45 -39.17
N GLY A 170 27.67 -5.48 -38.61
CA GLY A 170 27.82 -6.79 -39.25
C GLY A 170 26.53 -7.60 -39.32
N LEU A 171 25.51 -7.25 -38.54
CA LEU A 171 24.24 -7.96 -38.45
C LEU A 171 23.25 -7.47 -39.53
N THR A 172 23.55 -7.77 -40.79
CA THR A 172 22.84 -7.24 -41.97
C THR A 172 21.35 -7.61 -42.06
N SER A 173 20.91 -8.66 -41.34
CA SER A 173 19.51 -9.09 -41.27
C SER A 173 18.65 -8.28 -40.29
N LEU A 174 19.25 -7.39 -39.48
CA LEU A 174 18.53 -6.61 -38.47
C LEU A 174 17.49 -5.67 -39.07
N ARG A 175 16.29 -5.74 -38.51
CA ARG A 175 15.17 -4.84 -38.79
C ARG A 175 14.83 -3.95 -37.61
N PHE A 176 14.98 -4.48 -36.40
CA PHE A 176 14.69 -3.78 -35.16
C PHE A 176 15.90 -3.87 -34.23
N LEU A 177 16.37 -2.72 -33.77
CA LEU A 177 17.48 -2.60 -32.84
C LEU A 177 17.04 -1.73 -31.66
N SER A 178 17.26 -2.20 -30.43
CA SER A 178 17.16 -1.37 -29.23
C SER A 178 18.45 -1.43 -28.44
N VAL A 179 18.95 -0.25 -28.09
CA VAL A 179 20.10 -0.01 -27.22
C VAL A 179 19.70 0.87 -26.04
N ALA A 180 18.42 0.86 -25.66
CA ALA A 180 17.89 1.78 -24.66
C ALA A 180 18.56 1.61 -23.30
N GLY A 181 18.89 2.72 -22.65
CA GLY A 181 19.59 2.76 -21.36
C GLY A 181 21.05 2.33 -21.40
N CYS A 182 21.59 1.95 -22.57
CA CYS A 182 23.01 1.62 -22.70
C CYS A 182 23.88 2.86 -22.50
N GLN A 183 25.04 2.67 -21.87
CA GLN A 183 25.98 3.73 -21.56
C GLN A 183 27.22 3.67 -22.48
N ASN A 184 27.97 4.77 -22.52
CA ASN A 184 29.25 4.89 -23.24
C ASN A 184 29.19 4.62 -24.75
N ILE A 185 28.02 4.84 -25.38
CA ILE A 185 27.88 4.67 -26.82
C ILE A 185 28.62 5.79 -27.57
N LYS A 186 29.53 5.40 -28.46
CA LYS A 186 30.20 6.34 -29.38
C LYS A 186 29.27 6.71 -30.54
N TRP A 187 28.36 7.64 -30.29
CA TRP A 187 27.28 8.00 -31.24
C TRP A 187 27.75 8.44 -32.62
N ALA A 188 28.94 9.05 -32.74
CA ALA A 188 29.49 9.47 -34.04
C ALA A 188 29.77 8.26 -34.96
N THR A 189 30.43 7.23 -34.43
CA THR A 189 30.74 5.99 -35.15
C THR A 189 29.53 5.09 -35.28
N ALA A 190 28.71 4.99 -34.22
CA ALA A 190 27.50 4.20 -34.21
C ALA A 190 26.51 4.65 -35.30
N SER A 191 26.14 5.92 -35.32
CA SER A 191 25.19 6.45 -36.33
C SER A 191 25.72 6.40 -37.76
N ALA A 192 27.04 6.52 -37.97
CA ALA A 192 27.63 6.34 -39.30
C ALA A 192 27.52 4.89 -39.78
N SER A 193 27.77 3.93 -38.90
CA SER A 193 27.76 2.50 -39.21
C SER A 193 26.32 1.96 -39.34
N TRP A 194 25.44 2.29 -38.39
CA TRP A 194 24.06 1.80 -38.37
C TRP A 194 23.19 2.41 -39.47
N ALA A 195 23.53 3.60 -39.97
CA ALA A 195 22.86 4.17 -41.14
C ALA A 195 23.02 3.32 -42.40
N GLN A 196 24.08 2.49 -42.48
CA GLN A 196 24.37 1.62 -43.62
C GLN A 196 23.69 0.24 -43.51
N LEU A 197 22.99 -0.06 -42.40
CA LEU A 197 22.33 -1.35 -42.24
C LEU A 197 21.20 -1.51 -43.27
N PRO A 198 21.23 -2.57 -44.10
CA PRO A 198 20.39 -2.64 -45.31
C PRO A 198 18.92 -2.94 -45.02
N SER A 199 18.57 -3.38 -43.80
CA SER A 199 17.21 -3.78 -43.42
C SER A 199 16.67 -3.05 -42.19
N LEU A 200 17.45 -2.15 -41.57
CA LEU A 200 17.10 -1.52 -40.30
C LEU A 200 15.87 -0.62 -40.47
N THR A 201 14.75 -1.03 -39.90
CA THR A 201 13.45 -0.36 -40.01
C THR A 201 13.14 0.51 -38.81
N ALA A 202 13.50 0.07 -37.60
CA ALA A 202 13.32 0.86 -36.38
C ALA A 202 14.50 0.74 -35.43
N LEU A 203 14.78 1.84 -34.74
CA LEU A 203 15.87 1.97 -33.79
C LEU A 203 15.35 2.59 -32.49
N ASP A 204 15.68 2.00 -31.36
CA ASP A 204 15.40 2.56 -30.04
C ASP A 204 16.70 2.91 -29.31
N VAL A 205 16.82 4.18 -28.96
CA VAL A 205 17.95 4.81 -28.27
C VAL A 205 17.46 5.53 -27.00
N SER A 206 16.27 5.20 -26.51
CA SER A 206 15.67 5.82 -25.32
C SER A 206 16.59 5.73 -24.10
N ARG A 207 16.59 6.74 -23.24
CA ARG A 207 17.45 6.81 -22.02
C ARG A 207 18.96 6.72 -22.32
N THR A 208 19.42 7.25 -23.44
CA THR A 208 20.86 7.33 -23.78
C THR A 208 21.30 8.79 -23.98
N ASP A 209 22.60 9.02 -24.13
CA ASP A 209 23.24 10.30 -24.40
C ASP A 209 23.33 10.62 -25.92
N VAL A 210 22.44 10.06 -26.73
CA VAL A 210 22.43 10.27 -28.18
C VAL A 210 22.34 11.76 -28.54
N SER A 211 23.22 12.21 -29.43
CA SER A 211 23.24 13.60 -29.87
C SER A 211 22.27 13.86 -31.04
N PRO A 212 21.68 15.07 -31.13
CA PRO A 212 20.89 15.53 -32.27
C PRO A 212 21.58 15.35 -33.63
N GLY A 213 22.90 15.56 -33.67
CA GLY A 213 23.72 15.31 -34.86
C GLY A 213 23.78 13.84 -35.28
N ALA A 214 23.80 12.91 -34.32
CA ALA A 214 23.76 11.48 -34.60
C ALA A 214 22.38 11.04 -35.15
N VAL A 215 21.30 11.55 -34.57
CA VAL A 215 19.93 11.33 -35.07
C VAL A 215 19.78 11.90 -36.49
N SER A 216 20.22 13.13 -36.71
CA SER A 216 20.19 13.77 -38.04
C SER A 216 20.97 12.99 -39.09
N ARG A 217 22.11 12.38 -38.71
CA ARG A 217 22.90 11.50 -39.59
C ARG A 217 22.12 10.24 -39.96
N LEU A 218 21.50 9.57 -39.00
CA LEU A 218 20.67 8.37 -39.22
C LEU A 218 19.48 8.68 -40.14
N ILE A 219 18.81 9.82 -39.91
CA ILE A 219 17.70 10.30 -40.75
C ILE A 219 18.18 10.57 -42.18
N SER A 220 19.35 11.20 -42.34
CA SER A 220 19.83 11.62 -43.67
C SER A 220 20.39 10.48 -44.52
N HIS A 221 21.06 9.49 -43.90
CA HIS A 221 21.84 8.48 -44.62
C HIS A 221 21.18 7.11 -44.69
N SER A 222 20.31 6.74 -43.75
CA SER A 222 19.61 5.47 -43.84
C SER A 222 18.51 5.53 -44.90
N THR A 223 18.38 4.48 -45.71
CA THR A 223 17.31 4.38 -46.73
C THR A 223 16.11 3.57 -46.25
N THR A 224 16.27 2.78 -45.19
CA THR A 224 15.28 1.81 -44.70
C THR A 224 14.66 2.17 -43.36
N LEU A 225 15.34 3.01 -42.57
CA LEU A 225 14.88 3.42 -41.25
C LEU A 225 13.60 4.26 -41.37
N ARG A 226 12.56 3.85 -40.64
CA ARG A 226 11.24 4.50 -40.60
C ARG A 226 10.95 5.12 -39.25
N LEU A 227 11.52 4.60 -38.17
CA LEU A 227 11.20 4.97 -36.80
C LEU A 227 12.46 5.03 -35.92
N ILE A 228 12.59 6.10 -35.13
CA ILE A 228 13.56 6.25 -34.06
C ILE A 228 12.80 6.53 -32.76
N CYS A 229 12.95 5.70 -31.74
CA CYS A 229 12.46 5.96 -30.39
C CYS A 229 13.60 6.54 -29.55
N ALA A 230 13.43 7.75 -29.03
CA ALA A 230 14.44 8.46 -28.24
C ALA A 230 13.77 9.11 -27.03
N LEU A 231 13.11 8.30 -26.22
CA LEU A 231 12.36 8.75 -25.04
C LEU A 231 13.32 8.99 -23.86
N ASN A 232 13.17 10.12 -23.17
CA ASN A 232 13.99 10.54 -22.04
C ASN A 232 15.47 10.67 -22.44
N CYS A 233 15.72 11.34 -23.57
CA CYS A 233 17.05 11.65 -24.09
C CYS A 233 17.28 13.17 -23.99
N ALA A 234 17.88 13.62 -22.88
CA ALA A 234 17.96 15.03 -22.50
C ALA A 234 18.44 15.97 -23.63
N SER A 235 19.54 15.62 -24.33
CA SER A 235 20.08 16.46 -25.40
C SER A 235 19.13 16.64 -26.59
N LEU A 236 18.33 15.62 -26.93
CA LEU A 236 17.35 15.71 -28.02
C LEU A 236 16.13 16.51 -27.59
N GLU A 237 15.68 16.30 -26.36
CA GLU A 237 14.50 16.95 -25.79
C GLU A 237 14.74 18.43 -25.55
N GLU A 238 15.96 18.81 -25.13
CA GLU A 238 16.41 20.20 -25.09
C GLU A 238 16.44 20.82 -26.49
N GLU A 239 17.06 20.17 -27.49
CA GLU A 239 17.12 20.73 -28.85
C GLU A 239 15.71 20.93 -29.45
N GLU A 240 14.81 19.99 -29.19
CA GLU A 240 13.42 20.08 -29.61
C GLU A 240 12.63 21.18 -28.87
N ALA A 241 12.90 21.40 -27.58
CA ALA A 241 12.28 22.50 -26.84
C ALA A 241 12.70 23.86 -27.41
N HIS A 242 13.95 24.00 -27.85
CA HIS A 242 14.45 25.23 -28.50
C HIS A 242 14.00 25.35 -29.96
N SER A 243 13.88 24.24 -30.67
CA SER A 243 13.45 24.17 -32.06
C SER A 243 12.44 23.03 -32.24
N PRO A 244 11.13 23.32 -32.09
CA PRO A 244 10.07 22.31 -32.25
C PRO A 244 10.06 21.63 -33.63
N ALA A 245 10.72 22.25 -34.62
CA ALA A 245 10.89 21.74 -35.98
C ALA A 245 12.20 20.95 -36.21
N ALA A 246 13.07 20.76 -35.21
CA ALA A 246 14.39 20.14 -35.35
C ALA A 246 14.36 18.80 -36.11
N PHE A 247 13.29 18.02 -35.91
CA PHE A 247 13.07 16.74 -36.60
C PHE A 247 11.82 16.72 -37.49
N ALA A 248 11.22 17.88 -37.79
CA ALA A 248 10.00 17.97 -38.61
C ALA A 248 10.24 17.69 -40.11
N ASN A 249 11.49 17.79 -40.59
CA ASN A 249 11.86 17.59 -42.00
C ASN A 249 12.51 16.21 -42.24
N SER A 250 12.00 15.19 -41.57
CA SER A 250 12.59 13.85 -41.47
C SER A 250 12.42 12.96 -42.71
N ARG A 251 12.03 13.52 -43.87
CA ARG A 251 11.84 12.80 -45.15
C ARG A 251 10.96 11.54 -45.02
N GLY A 252 9.88 11.60 -44.23
CA GLY A 252 8.98 10.46 -44.00
C GLY A 252 9.48 9.45 -42.96
N LYS A 253 10.32 9.87 -42.01
CA LYS A 253 10.75 9.08 -40.85
C LYS A 253 10.19 9.66 -39.55
N LEU A 254 9.83 8.81 -38.60
CA LEU A 254 9.27 9.24 -37.32
C LEU A 254 10.34 9.24 -36.22
N VAL A 255 10.44 10.32 -35.44
CA VAL A 255 11.29 10.41 -34.24
C VAL A 255 10.43 10.64 -33.01
N LEU A 256 10.34 9.66 -32.13
CA LEU A 256 9.53 9.74 -30.90
C LEU A 256 10.38 10.25 -29.73
N THR A 257 9.93 11.32 -29.11
CA THR A 257 10.47 11.93 -27.88
C THR A 257 9.34 12.09 -26.87
N ILE A 258 9.64 12.40 -25.61
CA ILE A 258 8.61 12.66 -24.59
C ILE A 258 7.86 13.99 -24.82
N ASN A 259 8.51 14.97 -25.48
CA ASN A 259 7.96 16.31 -25.67
C ASN A 259 6.82 16.35 -26.69
N ARG A 260 6.75 15.37 -27.61
CA ARG A 260 5.63 15.23 -28.55
C ARG A 260 4.59 14.29 -27.99
N THR A 261 3.32 14.60 -28.23
CA THR A 261 2.24 13.63 -27.99
C THR A 261 2.42 12.45 -28.94
N ILE A 262 2.91 11.32 -28.42
CA ILE A 262 3.30 10.14 -29.20
C ILE A 262 2.14 9.66 -30.08
N SER A 263 0.94 9.57 -29.52
CA SER A 263 -0.25 9.12 -30.25
C SER A 263 -0.64 10.06 -31.39
N LYS A 264 -0.62 11.38 -31.17
CA LYS A 264 -0.93 12.38 -32.21
C LYS A 264 0.14 12.43 -33.28
N TYR A 265 1.41 12.30 -32.88
CA TYR A 265 2.52 12.34 -33.81
C TYR A 265 2.54 11.09 -34.71
N ILE A 266 2.23 9.92 -34.14
CA ILE A 266 1.99 8.69 -34.89
C ILE A 266 0.75 8.83 -35.81
N ALA A 267 -0.32 9.51 -35.39
CA ALA A 267 -1.52 9.71 -36.21
C ALA A 267 -1.30 10.69 -37.38
N ALA A 268 -0.64 11.82 -37.12
CA ALA A 268 -0.38 12.87 -38.11
C ALA A 268 0.58 12.44 -39.21
N ASP A 269 1.54 11.58 -38.88
CA ASP A 269 2.53 11.01 -39.80
C ASP A 269 2.42 9.48 -39.80
N ALA A 270 1.17 8.99 -39.91
CA ALA A 270 0.86 7.57 -39.92
C ALA A 270 1.33 6.89 -41.21
N ALA A 271 1.56 7.61 -42.32
CA ALA A 271 1.97 7.00 -43.58
C ALA A 271 3.26 6.14 -43.47
N PRO A 272 4.30 6.60 -42.73
CA PRO A 272 5.44 5.79 -42.32
C PRO A 272 5.14 4.53 -41.49
N LEU A 273 3.96 4.36 -40.89
CA LEU A 273 3.59 3.20 -40.07
C LEU A 273 2.45 2.38 -40.70
N CYS A 274 1.34 3.03 -41.05
CA CYS A 274 0.10 2.51 -41.63
C CYS A 274 -0.32 3.38 -42.85
N PRO A 275 0.17 3.10 -44.08
CA PRO A 275 0.01 3.97 -45.26
C PRO A 275 -1.41 4.10 -45.85
N ASP A 276 -2.41 3.34 -45.39
CA ASP A 276 -3.75 3.26 -46.02
C ASP A 276 -4.91 3.69 -45.09
N THR A 277 -4.64 4.31 -43.95
CA THR A 277 -5.67 4.66 -42.95
C THR A 277 -5.66 6.15 -42.63
N ALA A 278 -6.82 6.80 -42.75
CA ALA A 278 -7.04 8.14 -42.20
C ALA A 278 -7.20 8.01 -40.68
N VAL A 279 -6.09 8.12 -39.94
CA VAL A 279 -6.06 7.80 -38.51
C VAL A 279 -6.55 8.99 -37.69
N LYS A 280 -7.49 8.74 -36.76
CA LYS A 280 -7.91 9.73 -35.74
C LYS A 280 -6.96 9.68 -34.54
N ASP A 281 -6.75 10.84 -33.90
CA ASP A 281 -5.76 11.12 -32.84
C ASP A 281 -5.60 10.10 -31.70
N THR A 282 -6.62 9.27 -31.41
CA THR A 282 -6.67 8.36 -30.26
C THR A 282 -6.73 6.87 -30.59
N VAL A 283 -6.76 6.48 -31.88
CA VAL A 283 -7.08 5.09 -32.28
C VAL A 283 -5.95 4.43 -33.08
N VAL A 284 -4.77 5.04 -33.22
CA VAL A 284 -3.73 4.52 -34.14
C VAL A 284 -3.35 3.07 -33.86
N PHE A 285 -3.12 2.72 -32.59
CA PHE A 285 -2.80 1.34 -32.22
C PHE A 285 -3.98 0.40 -32.47
N ASP A 286 -5.22 0.84 -32.19
CA ASP A 286 -6.43 0.03 -32.38
C ASP A 286 -6.77 -0.16 -33.90
N GLU A 287 -6.54 0.85 -34.74
CA GLU A 287 -6.67 0.78 -36.21
C GLU A 287 -5.55 -0.02 -36.86
N CYS A 288 -4.30 0.15 -36.43
CA CYS A 288 -3.19 -0.66 -36.94
C CYS A 288 -3.30 -2.13 -36.47
N ARG A 289 -3.90 -2.40 -35.29
CA ARG A 289 -4.27 -3.75 -34.85
C ARG A 289 -5.35 -4.38 -35.73
N SER A 290 -6.38 -3.63 -36.12
CA SER A 290 -7.50 -4.15 -36.94
C SER A 290 -7.18 -4.29 -38.43
N SER A 291 -6.29 -3.45 -38.98
CA SER A 291 -5.81 -3.55 -40.37
C SER A 291 -4.75 -4.65 -40.61
N SER A 292 -4.23 -5.25 -39.52
CA SER A 292 -3.18 -6.28 -39.54
C SER A 292 -3.53 -7.57 -40.31
N GLY A 293 -4.81 -7.80 -40.61
CA GLY A 293 -5.25 -8.95 -41.42
C GLY A 293 -4.77 -8.95 -42.88
N LYS A 294 -4.13 -7.88 -43.37
CA LYS A 294 -3.71 -7.77 -44.80
C LYS A 294 -2.21 -7.58 -45.05
N ARG A 295 -1.35 -7.23 -44.07
CA ARG A 295 0.10 -6.99 -44.30
C ARG A 295 0.99 -7.34 -43.09
N ASN A 296 1.84 -8.37 -43.23
CA ASN A 296 2.71 -8.90 -42.17
C ASN A 296 3.76 -7.91 -41.60
N GLY A 297 4.22 -6.90 -42.37
CA GLY A 297 5.31 -6.01 -41.95
C GLY A 297 4.90 -4.88 -40.99
N VAL A 298 3.73 -4.28 -41.20
CA VAL A 298 3.19 -3.19 -40.35
C VAL A 298 2.83 -3.71 -38.96
N SER A 299 2.25 -4.91 -38.91
CA SER A 299 1.93 -5.59 -37.65
C SER A 299 3.17 -5.84 -36.78
N GLN A 300 4.32 -6.18 -37.38
CA GLN A 300 5.57 -6.43 -36.63
C GLN A 300 6.16 -5.16 -36.03
N LEU A 301 6.14 -4.05 -36.78
CA LEU A 301 6.65 -2.76 -36.30
C LEU A 301 5.82 -2.21 -35.14
N ILE A 302 4.49 -2.31 -35.21
CA ILE A 302 3.61 -1.90 -34.11
C ILE A 302 3.81 -2.79 -32.88
N THR A 303 3.92 -4.11 -33.07
CA THR A 303 4.23 -5.06 -31.99
C THR A 303 5.56 -4.72 -31.33
N TRP A 304 6.58 -4.39 -32.12
CA TRP A 304 7.86 -3.95 -31.60
C TRP A 304 7.75 -2.62 -30.84
N LEU A 305 7.06 -1.62 -31.40
CA LEU A 305 6.87 -0.31 -30.77
C LEU A 305 6.12 -0.42 -29.43
N GLU A 306 5.02 -1.19 -29.36
CA GLU A 306 4.32 -1.46 -28.10
C GLU A 306 5.24 -2.04 -27.03
N TRP A 307 6.14 -2.95 -27.44
CA TRP A 307 7.13 -3.54 -26.55
C TRP A 307 8.10 -2.48 -26.02
N ILE A 308 8.67 -1.66 -26.90
CA ILE A 308 9.59 -0.57 -26.55
C ILE A 308 8.92 0.43 -25.61
N LEU A 309 7.72 0.92 -25.97
CA LEU A 309 6.99 1.88 -25.14
C LEU A 309 6.69 1.31 -23.76
N SER A 310 6.22 0.07 -23.66
CA SER A 310 5.94 -0.55 -22.35
C SER A 310 7.18 -0.72 -21.47
N GLN A 311 8.36 -0.93 -22.07
CA GLN A 311 9.63 -1.01 -21.35
C GLN A 311 10.12 0.38 -20.92
N SER A 312 10.08 1.34 -21.84
CA SER A 312 10.51 2.71 -21.58
C SER A 312 9.67 3.38 -20.51
N LEU A 313 8.35 3.27 -20.60
CA LEU A 313 7.42 3.85 -19.62
C LEU A 313 7.51 3.20 -18.25
N LEU A 314 7.87 1.92 -18.15
CA LEU A 314 8.11 1.27 -16.86
C LEU A 314 9.37 1.82 -16.15
N ARG A 315 10.40 2.17 -16.92
CA ARG A 315 11.71 2.62 -16.42
C ARG A 315 11.81 4.13 -16.17
N ILE A 316 11.06 4.94 -16.91
CA ILE A 316 11.08 6.41 -16.75
C ILE A 316 10.76 6.84 -15.31
N PRO A 317 9.73 6.28 -14.63
CA PRO A 317 9.46 6.56 -13.23
C PRO A 317 10.61 6.20 -12.29
N GLU A 318 11.30 5.06 -12.53
CA GLU A 318 12.41 4.57 -11.69
C GLU A 318 13.62 5.53 -11.70
N SER A 319 13.79 6.31 -12.77
CA SER A 319 14.89 7.28 -12.91
C SER A 319 14.58 8.68 -12.35
N ASN A 320 13.33 8.92 -11.92
CA ASN A 320 12.82 10.13 -11.27
C ASN A 320 13.42 11.48 -11.73
N PRO A 321 13.38 11.86 -13.02
CA PRO A 321 13.73 13.22 -13.39
C PRO A 321 12.61 14.18 -12.97
N HIS A 322 12.94 15.19 -12.16
CA HIS A 322 12.07 16.35 -11.92
C HIS A 322 11.54 16.88 -13.25
N GLY A 323 10.20 16.98 -13.41
CA GLY A 323 9.57 17.56 -14.61
C GLY A 323 8.69 16.62 -15.45
N MET A 324 8.63 15.31 -15.16
CA MET A 324 7.80 14.36 -15.93
C MET A 324 6.30 14.39 -15.60
N ASN A 325 5.87 15.14 -14.59
CA ASN A 325 4.45 15.24 -14.21
C ASN A 325 3.57 15.61 -15.40
N GLN A 326 4.01 16.59 -16.18
CA GLN A 326 3.25 17.08 -17.33
C GLN A 326 3.13 16.01 -18.43
N PHE A 327 4.21 15.26 -18.72
CA PHE A 327 4.16 14.14 -19.66
C PHE A 327 3.12 13.07 -19.26
N TRP A 328 3.11 12.68 -17.98
CA TRP A 328 2.18 11.66 -17.48
C TRP A 328 0.72 12.09 -17.58
N LEU A 329 0.44 13.35 -17.25
CA LEU A 329 -0.89 13.95 -17.32
C LEU A 329 -1.36 14.15 -18.77
N ASP A 330 -0.48 14.62 -19.65
CA ASP A 330 -0.86 14.99 -21.03
C ASP A 330 -1.02 13.78 -21.95
N GLN A 331 -0.25 12.71 -21.74
CA GLN A 331 -0.26 11.56 -22.64
C GLN A 331 0.12 10.22 -22.01
N GLY A 332 0.86 10.19 -20.90
CA GLY A 332 1.37 8.94 -20.33
C GLY A 332 0.25 7.97 -19.90
N ALA A 333 -0.79 8.47 -19.22
CA ALA A 333 -1.94 7.66 -18.83
C ALA A 333 -2.65 7.04 -20.07
N ALA A 334 -3.01 7.86 -21.05
CA ALA A 334 -3.66 7.40 -22.28
C ALA A 334 -2.82 6.37 -23.05
N LEU A 335 -1.50 6.55 -23.08
CA LEU A 335 -0.57 5.63 -23.73
C LEU A 335 -0.52 4.28 -23.01
N LEU A 336 -0.43 4.28 -21.68
CA LEU A 336 -0.48 3.06 -20.88
C LEU A 336 -1.78 2.29 -21.07
N LEU A 337 -2.93 2.99 -21.07
CA LEU A 337 -4.23 2.37 -21.36
C LEU A 337 -4.28 1.78 -22.77
N THR A 338 -3.68 2.44 -23.75
CA THR A 338 -3.56 1.88 -25.10
C THR A 338 -2.72 0.59 -25.12
N LEU A 339 -1.65 0.53 -24.34
CA LEU A 339 -0.79 -0.65 -24.20
C LEU A 339 -1.48 -1.81 -23.45
N LEU A 340 -2.40 -1.53 -22.52
CA LEU A 340 -3.23 -2.57 -21.87
C LEU A 340 -4.08 -3.37 -22.88
N LYS A 341 -4.41 -2.78 -24.03
CA LYS A 341 -5.15 -3.44 -25.12
C LYS A 341 -4.25 -4.27 -26.06
N SER A 342 -2.94 -4.32 -25.83
CA SER A 342 -2.00 -5.05 -26.69
C SER A 342 -2.30 -6.55 -26.72
N SER A 343 -2.06 -7.18 -27.87
CA SER A 343 -2.07 -8.65 -27.99
C SER A 343 -0.89 -9.33 -27.28
N GLN A 344 0.15 -8.57 -26.96
CA GLN A 344 1.34 -9.08 -26.27
C GLN A 344 1.12 -9.10 -24.77
N GLU A 345 1.11 -10.32 -24.23
CA GLU A 345 0.89 -10.55 -22.80
C GLU A 345 1.85 -9.82 -21.88
N ASP A 346 3.12 -9.63 -22.28
CA ASP A 346 4.12 -8.94 -21.48
C ASP A 346 4.02 -7.41 -21.58
N VAL A 347 3.48 -6.89 -22.67
CA VAL A 347 3.16 -5.45 -22.82
C VAL A 347 2.03 -5.09 -21.88
N GLN A 348 0.95 -5.90 -21.85
CA GLN A 348 -0.17 -5.68 -20.94
C GLN A 348 0.27 -5.72 -19.47
N GLU A 349 1.10 -6.71 -19.12
CA GLU A 349 1.62 -6.89 -17.76
C GLU A 349 2.46 -5.68 -17.34
N ARG A 350 3.44 -5.25 -18.17
CA ARG A 350 4.24 -4.05 -17.88
C ARG A 350 3.38 -2.80 -17.79
N ALA A 351 2.43 -2.59 -18.70
CA ALA A 351 1.55 -1.43 -18.67
C ALA A 351 0.68 -1.40 -17.41
N ALA A 352 0.14 -2.55 -16.97
CA ALA A 352 -0.59 -2.66 -15.71
C ALA A 352 0.31 -2.39 -14.49
N THR A 353 1.53 -2.93 -14.48
CA THR A 353 2.53 -2.65 -13.45
C THR A 353 2.90 -1.17 -13.41
N THR A 354 3.13 -0.53 -14.56
CA THR A 354 3.39 0.90 -14.62
C THR A 354 2.18 1.70 -14.12
N LEU A 355 0.95 1.32 -14.46
CA LEU A 355 -0.25 1.95 -13.90
C LEU A 355 -0.41 1.74 -12.39
N ALA A 356 0.13 0.65 -11.84
CA ALA A 356 0.15 0.43 -10.41
C ALA A 356 1.17 1.31 -9.68
N THR A 357 2.31 1.61 -10.30
CA THR A 357 3.40 2.36 -9.65
C THR A 357 3.40 3.84 -9.98
N PHE A 358 2.92 4.27 -11.16
CA PHE A 358 3.05 5.67 -11.60
C PHE A 358 2.26 6.68 -10.74
N ALA A 359 1.19 6.24 -10.09
CA ALA A 359 0.37 7.09 -9.24
C ALA A 359 0.99 7.26 -7.84
N VAL A 360 1.86 6.35 -7.43
CA VAL A 360 2.52 6.35 -6.11
C VAL A 360 3.72 7.30 -6.15
N ILE A 361 3.72 8.31 -5.29
CA ILE A 361 4.79 9.30 -5.15
C ILE A 361 5.84 8.83 -4.13
N ASP A 362 5.39 8.16 -3.07
CA ASP A 362 6.22 7.65 -1.98
C ASP A 362 5.68 6.29 -1.51
N ASP A 363 6.53 5.27 -1.59
CA ASP A 363 6.21 3.89 -1.20
C ASP A 363 5.99 3.78 0.33
N GLU A 364 6.58 4.66 1.14
CA GLU A 364 6.48 4.60 2.60
C GLU A 364 5.16 5.17 3.13
N ASN A 365 4.64 6.23 2.50
CA ASN A 365 3.44 6.93 2.95
C ASN A 365 2.18 6.60 2.15
N THR A 366 2.26 5.72 1.15
CA THR A 366 1.16 5.45 0.19
C THR A 366 0.59 6.73 -0.44
N ASN A 367 1.40 7.78 -0.53
CA ASN A 367 0.96 9.06 -1.07
C ASN A 367 0.80 8.92 -2.58
N VAL A 368 -0.42 9.14 -3.05
CA VAL A 368 -0.80 9.02 -4.45
C VAL A 368 -1.02 10.39 -5.05
N ASP A 369 -0.45 10.65 -6.22
CA ASP A 369 -0.68 11.88 -6.98
C ASP A 369 -2.16 11.91 -7.44
N PRO A 370 -2.98 12.84 -6.93
CA PRO A 370 -4.39 12.89 -7.27
C PRO A 370 -4.61 13.17 -8.76
N ALA A 371 -3.78 14.01 -9.37
CA ALA A 371 -3.93 14.39 -10.77
C ALA A 371 -3.63 13.21 -11.70
N ARG A 372 -2.58 12.43 -11.41
CA ARG A 372 -2.24 11.22 -12.17
C ARG A 372 -3.33 10.15 -12.08
N SER A 373 -3.89 9.97 -10.90
CA SER A 373 -4.97 9.01 -10.67
C SER A 373 -6.25 9.41 -11.40
N GLU A 374 -6.60 10.69 -11.35
CA GLU A 374 -7.73 11.24 -12.08
C GLU A 374 -7.55 11.16 -13.59
N ALA A 375 -6.33 11.37 -14.12
CA ALA A 375 -6.04 11.21 -15.54
C ALA A 375 -6.35 9.78 -16.04
N VAL A 376 -5.95 8.75 -15.30
CA VAL A 376 -6.28 7.35 -15.65
C VAL A 376 -7.79 7.11 -15.61
N MET A 377 -8.49 7.69 -14.65
CA MET A 377 -9.94 7.58 -14.56
C MET A 377 -10.64 8.25 -15.74
N LEU A 378 -10.25 9.49 -16.09
CA LEU A 378 -10.86 10.28 -17.16
C LEU A 378 -10.65 9.66 -18.55
N GLU A 379 -9.51 8.99 -18.76
CA GLU A 379 -9.19 8.26 -19.99
C GLU A 379 -9.87 6.87 -20.08
N GLY A 380 -10.79 6.54 -19.16
CA GLY A 380 -11.52 5.27 -19.17
C GLY A 380 -10.69 4.08 -18.69
N GLY A 381 -9.70 4.32 -17.84
CA GLY A 381 -8.82 3.28 -17.31
C GLY A 381 -9.47 2.34 -16.29
N ILE A 382 -10.43 2.83 -15.50
CA ILE A 382 -11.15 2.03 -14.49
C ILE A 382 -11.85 0.80 -15.10
N PRO A 383 -12.73 0.93 -16.12
CA PRO A 383 -13.40 -0.25 -16.66
C PRO A 383 -12.41 -1.25 -17.27
N MET A 384 -11.32 -0.75 -17.89
CA MET A 384 -10.28 -1.60 -18.45
C MET A 384 -9.53 -2.40 -17.39
N LEU A 385 -9.14 -1.76 -16.28
CA LEU A 385 -8.48 -2.45 -15.16
C LEU A 385 -9.42 -3.47 -14.51
N LEU A 386 -10.71 -3.15 -14.37
CA LEU A 386 -11.72 -4.08 -13.85
C LEU A 386 -11.91 -5.31 -14.76
N ASP A 387 -11.89 -5.14 -16.09
CA ASP A 387 -11.94 -6.25 -17.05
C ASP A 387 -10.67 -7.13 -16.97
N LEU A 388 -9.50 -6.52 -16.80
CA LEU A 388 -8.25 -7.25 -16.58
C LEU A 388 -8.24 -7.99 -15.24
N ALA A 389 -8.83 -7.42 -14.19
CA ALA A 389 -8.99 -8.05 -12.89
C ALA A 389 -9.93 -9.28 -12.94
N ARG A 390 -10.86 -9.33 -13.90
CA ARG A 390 -11.71 -10.51 -14.17
C ARG A 390 -11.01 -11.61 -14.97
N CYS A 391 -9.83 -11.34 -15.54
CA CYS A 391 -9.14 -12.30 -16.38
C CYS A 391 -8.62 -13.51 -15.58
N SER A 392 -8.59 -14.68 -16.22
CA SER A 392 -8.05 -15.93 -15.62
C SER A 392 -6.51 -15.97 -15.53
N ARG A 393 -5.83 -14.92 -16.01
CA ARG A 393 -4.38 -14.81 -16.01
C ARG A 393 -3.94 -14.18 -14.69
N GLU A 394 -3.54 -15.02 -13.74
CA GLU A 394 -3.29 -14.59 -12.36
C GLU A 394 -2.19 -13.52 -12.21
N SER A 395 -1.24 -13.38 -13.15
CA SER A 395 -0.25 -12.28 -13.08
C SER A 395 -0.90 -10.95 -13.41
N LEU A 396 -1.56 -10.86 -14.57
CA LEU A 396 -2.29 -9.66 -14.99
C LEU A 396 -3.42 -9.30 -14.04
N GLN A 397 -4.11 -10.31 -13.51
CA GLN A 397 -5.15 -10.12 -12.49
C GLN A 397 -4.59 -9.46 -11.22
N SER A 398 -3.40 -9.88 -10.77
CA SER A 398 -2.72 -9.30 -9.61
C SER A 398 -2.29 -7.86 -9.87
N GLU A 399 -1.66 -7.59 -11.02
CA GLU A 399 -1.20 -6.24 -11.39
C GLU A 399 -2.37 -5.27 -11.57
N ALA A 400 -3.48 -5.73 -12.17
CA ALA A 400 -4.69 -4.92 -12.30
C ALA A 400 -5.31 -4.61 -10.93
N ALA A 401 -5.40 -5.58 -10.02
CA ALA A 401 -5.88 -5.35 -8.66
C ALA A 401 -5.00 -4.37 -7.89
N LYS A 402 -3.68 -4.48 -8.03
CA LYS A 402 -2.72 -3.55 -7.43
C LYS A 402 -2.92 -2.13 -7.96
N ALA A 403 -3.09 -1.97 -9.27
CA ALA A 403 -3.39 -0.68 -9.88
C ALA A 403 -4.70 -0.10 -9.36
N ILE A 404 -5.77 -0.90 -9.29
CA ILE A 404 -7.06 -0.48 -8.74
C ILE A 404 -6.90 -0.05 -7.27
N ALA A 405 -6.19 -0.83 -6.46
CA ALA A 405 -5.97 -0.53 -5.05
C ALA A 405 -5.26 0.81 -4.87
N ASN A 406 -4.12 1.01 -5.54
CA ASN A 406 -3.34 2.25 -5.43
C ASN A 406 -4.12 3.47 -5.94
N LEU A 407 -4.82 3.34 -7.07
CA LEU A 407 -5.64 4.43 -7.61
C LEU A 407 -6.82 4.79 -6.68
N SER A 408 -7.35 3.81 -5.93
CA SER A 408 -8.48 4.01 -5.01
C SER A 408 -8.11 4.73 -3.71
N VAL A 409 -6.85 5.13 -3.51
CA VAL A 409 -6.49 6.11 -2.47
C VAL A 409 -7.13 7.47 -2.77
N ASN A 410 -7.31 7.82 -4.06
CA ASN A 410 -8.06 9.01 -4.45
C ASN A 410 -9.58 8.75 -4.31
N PRO A 411 -10.33 9.59 -3.57
CA PRO A 411 -11.74 9.36 -3.30
C PRO A 411 -12.64 9.42 -4.55
N LYS A 412 -12.32 10.25 -5.56
CA LYS A 412 -13.07 10.29 -6.82
C LYS A 412 -12.90 8.99 -7.60
N VAL A 413 -11.69 8.45 -7.60
CA VAL A 413 -11.38 7.19 -8.27
C VAL A 413 -11.99 6.02 -7.53
N ALA A 414 -11.92 6.00 -6.19
CA ALA A 414 -12.59 5.02 -5.35
C ALA A 414 -14.09 4.94 -5.66
N LYS A 415 -14.75 6.10 -5.76
CA LYS A 415 -16.16 6.20 -6.17
C LYS A 415 -16.40 5.62 -7.57
N ALA A 416 -15.59 6.00 -8.55
CA ALA A 416 -15.71 5.47 -9.91
C ALA A 416 -15.50 3.93 -9.97
N VAL A 417 -14.58 3.39 -9.17
CA VAL A 417 -14.37 1.95 -9.01
C VAL A 417 -15.61 1.28 -8.40
N ALA A 418 -16.19 1.86 -7.36
CA ALA A 418 -17.39 1.35 -6.71
C ALA A 418 -18.59 1.35 -7.67
N ASP A 419 -18.86 2.47 -8.35
CA ASP A 419 -19.96 2.65 -9.30
C ASP A 419 -19.90 1.66 -10.47
N GLN A 420 -18.70 1.24 -10.87
CA GLN A 420 -18.47 0.28 -11.95
C GLN A 420 -18.44 -1.19 -11.47
N GLY A 421 -18.85 -1.45 -10.22
CA GLY A 421 -18.93 -2.80 -9.67
C GLY A 421 -17.59 -3.39 -9.22
N GLY A 422 -16.57 -2.54 -9.01
CA GLY A 422 -15.24 -2.93 -8.55
C GLY A 422 -15.25 -3.67 -7.20
N ILE A 423 -16.13 -3.28 -6.28
CA ILE A 423 -16.29 -3.92 -4.96
C ILE A 423 -16.58 -5.42 -5.09
N ALA A 424 -17.51 -5.80 -5.97
CA ALA A 424 -17.87 -7.21 -6.18
C ALA A 424 -16.73 -8.00 -6.84
N ILE A 425 -15.97 -7.37 -7.75
CA ILE A 425 -14.81 -7.98 -8.41
C ILE A 425 -13.72 -8.24 -7.37
N LEU A 426 -13.32 -7.23 -6.59
CA LEU A 426 -12.30 -7.34 -5.56
C LEU A 426 -12.71 -8.35 -4.47
N THR A 427 -13.97 -8.36 -4.06
CA THR A 427 -14.49 -9.35 -3.10
C THR A 427 -14.36 -10.78 -3.62
N ASN A 428 -14.60 -11.02 -4.91
CA ASN A 428 -14.39 -12.34 -5.51
C ASN A 428 -12.91 -12.71 -5.62
N MET A 429 -12.05 -11.74 -5.91
CA MET A 429 -10.61 -11.94 -6.00
C MET A 429 -9.94 -12.19 -4.64
N ALA A 430 -10.46 -11.58 -3.57
CA ALA A 430 -10.04 -11.86 -2.20
C ALA A 430 -10.22 -13.34 -1.84
N LYS A 431 -11.16 -14.05 -2.47
CA LYS A 431 -11.36 -15.50 -2.28
C LYS A 431 -10.34 -16.36 -3.02
N SER A 432 -9.43 -15.76 -3.79
CA SER A 432 -8.42 -16.48 -4.57
C SER A 432 -7.50 -17.33 -3.70
N VAL A 433 -7.04 -18.45 -4.27
CA VAL A 433 -5.98 -19.30 -3.70
C VAL A 433 -4.58 -18.76 -4.04
N ASN A 434 -4.48 -17.76 -4.91
CA ASN A 434 -3.24 -17.08 -5.20
C ASN A 434 -3.04 -15.95 -4.18
N ARG A 435 -1.96 -16.04 -3.40
CA ARG A 435 -1.64 -15.08 -2.34
C ARG A 435 -1.61 -13.63 -2.85
N LEU A 436 -0.94 -13.38 -3.98
CA LEU A 436 -0.77 -12.02 -4.50
C LEU A 436 -2.11 -11.43 -4.96
N VAL A 437 -2.94 -12.25 -5.63
CA VAL A 437 -4.28 -11.80 -6.04
C VAL A 437 -5.15 -11.48 -4.81
N ALA A 438 -5.11 -12.34 -3.79
CA ALA A 438 -5.83 -12.12 -2.55
C ALA A 438 -5.34 -10.89 -1.78
N GLU A 439 -4.02 -10.68 -1.73
CA GLU A 439 -3.35 -9.55 -1.09
C GLU A 439 -3.77 -8.23 -1.72
N GLU A 440 -3.64 -8.09 -3.04
CA GLU A 440 -3.99 -6.86 -3.75
C GLU A 440 -5.50 -6.60 -3.73
N ALA A 441 -6.32 -7.65 -3.77
CA ALA A 441 -7.76 -7.51 -3.62
C ALA A 441 -8.18 -7.01 -2.22
N ALA A 442 -7.55 -7.52 -1.16
CA ALA A 442 -7.75 -7.03 0.20
C ALA A 442 -7.29 -5.56 0.34
N GLY A 443 -6.20 -5.18 -0.32
CA GLY A 443 -5.71 -3.79 -0.36
C GLY A 443 -6.70 -2.85 -1.05
N GLY A 444 -7.27 -3.28 -2.17
CA GLY A 444 -8.32 -2.51 -2.84
C GLY A 444 -9.57 -2.35 -1.95
N LEU A 445 -9.99 -3.40 -1.24
CA LEU A 445 -11.11 -3.32 -0.30
C LEU A 445 -10.80 -2.41 0.89
N TRP A 446 -9.56 -2.41 1.38
CA TRP A 446 -9.13 -1.50 2.44
C TRP A 446 -9.26 -0.05 2.00
N ASN A 447 -8.72 0.33 0.83
CA ASN A 447 -8.80 1.70 0.34
C ASN A 447 -10.25 2.13 0.07
N LEU A 448 -11.07 1.25 -0.51
CA LEU A 448 -12.50 1.53 -0.73
C LEU A 448 -13.27 1.71 0.58
N SER A 449 -12.94 0.94 1.63
CA SER A 449 -13.63 0.98 2.93
C SER A 449 -13.42 2.27 3.73
N VAL A 450 -12.49 3.14 3.31
CA VAL A 450 -12.33 4.49 3.86
C VAL A 450 -13.56 5.35 3.55
N GLY A 451 -14.21 5.15 2.38
CA GLY A 451 -15.40 5.90 2.01
C GLY A 451 -16.66 5.36 2.71
N GLU A 452 -17.36 6.21 3.46
CA GLU A 452 -18.60 5.85 4.17
C GLU A 452 -19.66 5.24 3.23
N GLU A 453 -19.81 5.78 2.01
CA GLU A 453 -20.77 5.28 1.01
C GLU A 453 -20.45 3.86 0.51
N HIS A 454 -19.20 3.39 0.68
CA HIS A 454 -18.75 2.09 0.19
C HIS A 454 -18.84 0.97 1.25
N LYS A 455 -18.81 1.28 2.55
CA LYS A 455 -18.75 0.27 3.62
C LYS A 455 -19.90 -0.73 3.53
N VAL A 456 -21.13 -0.23 3.42
CA VAL A 456 -22.34 -1.06 3.29
C VAL A 456 -22.35 -1.87 1.99
N ALA A 457 -21.78 -1.32 0.90
CA ALA A 457 -21.67 -2.04 -0.37
C ALA A 457 -20.64 -3.18 -0.31
N ILE A 458 -19.52 -2.98 0.40
CA ILE A 458 -18.52 -4.02 0.66
C ILE A 458 -19.13 -5.16 1.48
N ALA A 459 -19.85 -4.82 2.55
CA ALA A 459 -20.63 -5.76 3.35
C ALA A 459 -21.63 -6.55 2.49
N ALA A 460 -22.49 -5.86 1.73
CA ALA A 460 -23.50 -6.49 0.88
C ALA A 460 -22.92 -7.41 -0.22
N ALA A 461 -21.70 -7.13 -0.69
CA ALA A 461 -21.00 -7.99 -1.65
C ALA A 461 -20.40 -9.27 -1.01
N GLY A 462 -20.48 -9.43 0.31
CA GLY A 462 -19.83 -10.48 1.08
C GLY A 462 -18.35 -10.23 1.36
N GLY A 463 -17.93 -8.96 1.32
CA GLY A 463 -16.55 -8.54 1.54
C GLY A 463 -16.07 -8.84 2.95
N VAL A 464 -16.90 -8.59 3.97
CA VAL A 464 -16.58 -8.88 5.38
C VAL A 464 -16.18 -10.34 5.56
N LYS A 465 -17.02 -11.28 5.11
CA LYS A 465 -16.72 -12.71 5.20
C LYS A 465 -15.45 -13.10 4.44
N ALA A 466 -15.24 -12.53 3.25
CA ALA A 466 -14.03 -12.79 2.48
C ALA A 466 -12.76 -12.32 3.21
N LEU A 467 -12.79 -11.16 3.87
CA LEU A 467 -11.69 -10.62 4.66
C LEU A 467 -11.42 -11.46 5.92
N VAL A 468 -12.47 -11.91 6.61
CA VAL A 468 -12.34 -12.83 7.76
C VAL A 468 -11.73 -14.17 7.32
N ASP A 469 -12.20 -14.75 6.22
CA ASP A 469 -11.67 -16.01 5.67
C ASP A 469 -10.18 -15.89 5.30
N LEU A 470 -9.71 -14.71 4.89
CA LEU A 470 -8.30 -14.47 4.59
C LEU A 470 -7.41 -14.58 5.83
N ILE A 471 -7.88 -14.09 6.97
CA ILE A 471 -7.12 -14.13 8.24
C ILE A 471 -6.79 -15.57 8.64
N PHE A 472 -7.74 -16.49 8.48
CA PHE A 472 -7.52 -17.90 8.82
C PHE A 472 -6.78 -18.69 7.74
N ARG A 473 -6.83 -18.23 6.48
CA ARG A 473 -6.25 -18.95 5.35
C ARG A 473 -4.75 -18.74 5.21
N TRP A 474 -4.26 -17.54 5.52
CA TRP A 474 -2.88 -17.15 5.23
C TRP A 474 -2.05 -17.02 6.50
N PRO A 475 -0.78 -17.46 6.49
CA PRO A 475 0.09 -17.33 7.64
C PRO A 475 0.53 -15.88 7.86
N ALA A 476 0.95 -15.58 9.10
CA ALA A 476 1.62 -14.34 9.46
C ALA A 476 2.91 -14.13 8.65
N GLY A 477 3.28 -12.86 8.42
CA GLY A 477 4.40 -12.48 7.55
C GLY A 477 4.04 -12.32 6.07
N THR A 478 2.74 -12.31 5.75
CA THR A 478 2.22 -11.89 4.43
C THR A 478 1.54 -10.54 4.56
N GLY A 479 1.62 -9.69 3.52
CA GLY A 479 0.89 -8.41 3.50
C GLY A 479 -0.64 -8.57 3.36
N VAL A 480 -1.14 -9.81 3.29
CA VAL A 480 -2.57 -10.13 3.24
C VAL A 480 -3.26 -9.81 4.55
N LEU A 481 -2.66 -10.19 5.68
CA LEU A 481 -3.30 -10.07 7.01
C LEU A 481 -3.49 -8.62 7.40
N GLU A 482 -2.48 -7.79 7.14
CA GLU A 482 -2.52 -6.35 7.43
C GLU A 482 -3.63 -5.68 6.62
N ARG A 483 -3.69 -5.95 5.31
CA ARG A 483 -4.73 -5.39 4.44
C ARG A 483 -6.14 -5.87 4.82
N ALA A 484 -6.27 -7.14 5.20
CA ALA A 484 -7.55 -7.69 5.64
C ALA A 484 -8.00 -7.06 6.97
N ALA A 485 -7.11 -6.96 7.96
CA ALA A 485 -7.38 -6.35 9.25
C ALA A 485 -7.68 -4.84 9.10
N GLY A 486 -6.93 -4.12 8.27
CA GLY A 486 -7.13 -2.69 8.01
C GLY A 486 -8.49 -2.39 7.37
N ALA A 487 -8.92 -3.22 6.41
CA ALA A 487 -10.26 -3.13 5.83
C ALA A 487 -11.35 -3.42 6.88
N LEU A 488 -11.18 -4.47 7.70
CA LEU A 488 -12.13 -4.80 8.76
C LEU A 488 -12.21 -3.70 9.81
N ALA A 489 -11.09 -3.04 10.15
CA ALA A 489 -11.08 -1.92 11.08
C ALA A 489 -11.90 -0.74 10.57
N ASN A 490 -11.79 -0.40 9.28
CA ASN A 490 -12.60 0.67 8.66
C ASN A 490 -14.08 0.30 8.60
N LEU A 491 -14.40 -0.95 8.28
CA LEU A 491 -15.78 -1.46 8.27
C LEU A 491 -16.38 -1.48 9.67
N ALA A 492 -15.59 -1.82 10.70
CA ALA A 492 -16.04 -1.84 12.09
C ALA A 492 -16.40 -0.45 12.65
N ALA A 493 -15.95 0.63 12.01
CA ALA A 493 -16.32 2.00 12.40
C ALA A 493 -17.76 2.37 12.04
N ASP A 494 -18.42 1.62 11.13
CA ASP A 494 -19.84 1.81 10.81
C ASP A 494 -20.72 0.86 11.65
N ASP A 495 -21.79 1.38 12.26
CA ASP A 495 -22.67 0.63 13.16
C ASP A 495 -23.21 -0.66 12.53
N LYS A 496 -23.68 -0.60 11.27
CA LYS A 496 -24.28 -1.75 10.59
C LYS A 496 -23.22 -2.76 10.17
N CYS A 497 -22.10 -2.30 9.64
CA CYS A 497 -21.00 -3.16 9.22
C CYS A 497 -20.31 -3.81 10.42
N SER A 498 -20.24 -3.14 11.58
CA SER A 498 -19.68 -3.69 12.81
C SER A 498 -20.41 -4.98 13.26
N LEU A 499 -21.75 -5.00 13.14
CA LEU A 499 -22.57 -6.19 13.39
C LEU A 499 -22.25 -7.33 12.42
N GLU A 500 -22.06 -7.00 11.13
CA GLU A 500 -21.68 -8.00 10.14
C GLU A 500 -20.28 -8.57 10.42
N VAL A 501 -19.32 -7.72 10.78
CA VAL A 501 -17.97 -8.14 11.18
C VAL A 501 -18.04 -9.12 12.36
N ALA A 502 -18.82 -8.80 13.39
CA ALA A 502 -19.01 -9.69 14.54
C ALA A 502 -19.67 -11.03 14.14
N THR A 503 -20.79 -10.99 13.41
CA THR A 503 -21.51 -12.20 12.99
C THR A 503 -20.75 -13.09 12.01
N ALA A 504 -19.83 -12.52 11.22
CA ALA A 504 -18.95 -13.27 10.32
C ALA A 504 -17.78 -13.97 11.05
N GLY A 505 -17.64 -13.80 12.37
CA GLY A 505 -16.53 -14.32 13.16
C GLY A 505 -15.30 -13.41 13.17
N GLY A 506 -15.46 -12.13 12.83
CA GLY A 506 -14.39 -11.15 12.79
C GLY A 506 -13.72 -10.90 14.14
N ILE A 507 -14.49 -10.90 15.25
CA ILE A 507 -13.93 -10.75 16.61
C ILE A 507 -12.89 -11.84 16.88
N HIS A 508 -13.26 -13.10 16.69
CA HIS A 508 -12.36 -14.24 16.87
C HIS A 508 -11.11 -14.15 15.98
N ALA A 509 -11.29 -13.74 14.72
CA ALA A 509 -10.20 -13.58 13.76
C ALA A 509 -9.20 -12.49 14.20
N LEU A 510 -9.71 -11.33 14.62
CA LEU A 510 -8.90 -10.19 15.07
C LEU A 510 -8.18 -10.49 16.39
N VAL A 511 -8.83 -11.17 17.34
CA VAL A 511 -8.20 -11.65 18.58
C VAL A 511 -7.11 -12.67 18.28
N THR A 512 -7.32 -13.57 17.31
CA THR A 512 -6.29 -14.52 16.87
C THR A 512 -5.06 -13.78 16.33
N LEU A 513 -5.24 -12.72 15.54
CA LEU A 513 -4.15 -11.88 15.06
C LEU A 513 -3.42 -11.17 16.21
N ALA A 514 -4.15 -10.51 17.10
CA ALA A 514 -3.60 -9.79 18.26
C ALA A 514 -2.77 -10.72 19.18
N ARG A 515 -3.15 -11.99 19.28
CA ARG A 515 -2.46 -12.99 20.12
C ARG A 515 -1.22 -13.62 19.48
N SER A 516 -1.25 -13.84 18.17
CA SER A 516 -0.29 -14.74 17.51
C SER A 516 0.63 -14.08 16.51
N CYS A 517 0.27 -12.89 16.02
CA CYS A 517 1.08 -12.15 15.06
C CYS A 517 2.24 -11.42 15.75
N LYS A 518 3.29 -11.14 15.00
CA LYS A 518 4.46 -10.35 15.45
C LYS A 518 4.75 -9.16 14.53
N VAL A 519 3.88 -8.93 13.55
CA VAL A 519 4.04 -7.84 12.58
C VAL A 519 3.24 -6.66 13.11
N GLU A 520 3.94 -5.59 13.49
CA GLU A 520 3.33 -4.43 14.17
C GLU A 520 2.17 -3.84 13.38
N GLY A 521 2.29 -3.68 12.04
CA GLY A 521 1.19 -3.18 11.21
C GLY A 521 -0.07 -4.05 11.31
N VAL A 522 0.07 -5.38 11.36
CA VAL A 522 -1.08 -6.29 11.55
C VAL A 522 -1.67 -6.14 12.95
N LEU A 523 -0.83 -6.01 13.98
CA LEU A 523 -1.27 -5.85 15.37
C LEU A 523 -2.01 -4.54 15.57
N GLU A 524 -1.52 -3.45 14.96
CA GLU A 524 -2.14 -2.13 14.99
C GLU A 524 -3.53 -2.18 14.36
N GLN A 525 -3.64 -2.73 13.14
CA GLN A 525 -4.94 -2.85 12.47
C GLN A 525 -5.90 -3.78 13.22
N ALA A 526 -5.40 -4.85 13.84
CA ALA A 526 -6.22 -5.74 14.66
C ALA A 526 -6.75 -5.05 15.92
N ALA A 527 -5.89 -4.34 16.66
CA ALA A 527 -6.28 -3.58 17.84
C ALA A 527 -7.27 -2.46 17.48
N ARG A 528 -7.02 -1.72 16.38
CA ARG A 528 -7.92 -0.69 15.86
C ARG A 528 -9.30 -1.23 15.52
N ALA A 529 -9.37 -2.40 14.88
CA ALA A 529 -10.63 -3.05 14.57
C ALA A 529 -11.40 -3.46 15.84
N LEU A 530 -10.71 -3.99 16.85
CA LEU A 530 -11.31 -4.33 18.14
C LEU A 530 -11.79 -3.08 18.90
N ALA A 531 -11.03 -1.97 18.85
CA ALA A 531 -11.44 -0.70 19.40
C ALA A 531 -12.73 -0.18 18.75
N ASN A 532 -12.80 -0.19 17.42
CA ASN A 532 -13.97 0.23 16.66
C ASN A 532 -15.20 -0.66 16.93
N LEU A 533 -15.01 -1.98 17.04
CA LEU A 533 -16.09 -2.90 17.41
C LEU A 533 -16.65 -2.62 18.81
N ALA A 534 -15.83 -2.14 19.74
CA ALA A 534 -16.24 -1.81 21.10
C ALA A 534 -16.84 -0.39 21.26
N ALA A 535 -16.72 0.47 20.24
CA ALA A 535 -17.05 1.90 20.32
C ALA A 535 -18.56 2.23 20.20
N HIS A 536 -19.42 1.26 19.87
CA HIS A 536 -20.82 1.48 19.50
C HIS A 536 -21.82 1.58 20.66
N GLY A 537 -21.34 1.73 21.91
CA GLY A 537 -22.20 1.87 23.10
C GLY A 537 -23.28 0.79 23.20
N ASP A 538 -24.52 1.20 23.51
CA ASP A 538 -25.69 0.32 23.60
C ASP A 538 -26.32 -0.03 22.24
N ASN A 539 -25.77 0.48 21.11
CA ASN A 539 -26.33 0.20 19.78
C ASN A 539 -26.23 -1.28 19.42
N ASN A 540 -25.24 -1.99 19.97
CA ASN A 540 -25.07 -3.43 19.80
C ASN A 540 -24.28 -4.08 20.94
N ASN A 541 -24.25 -5.42 20.95
CA ASN A 541 -23.55 -6.20 21.97
C ASN A 541 -22.07 -6.49 21.62
N ASN A 542 -21.47 -5.78 20.65
CA ASN A 542 -20.10 -6.08 20.22
C ASN A 542 -19.09 -5.79 21.33
N ASN A 543 -19.28 -4.74 22.12
CA ASN A 543 -18.41 -4.43 23.28
C ASN A 543 -18.33 -5.62 24.25
N ALA A 544 -19.48 -6.15 24.66
CA ALA A 544 -19.54 -7.35 25.48
C ALA A 544 -18.94 -8.57 24.75
N ALA A 545 -19.26 -8.76 23.46
CA ALA A 545 -18.73 -9.90 22.69
C ALA A 545 -17.19 -9.89 22.59
N VAL A 546 -16.57 -8.72 22.39
CA VAL A 546 -15.10 -8.59 22.37
C VAL A 546 -14.51 -8.89 23.74
N GLY A 547 -15.06 -8.32 24.81
CA GLY A 547 -14.54 -8.54 26.16
C GLY A 547 -14.72 -9.97 26.69
N GLN A 548 -15.67 -10.73 26.15
CA GLN A 548 -15.89 -12.14 26.49
C GLN A 548 -15.16 -13.12 25.54
N GLU A 549 -14.51 -12.63 24.47
CA GLU A 549 -13.76 -13.48 23.55
C GLU A 549 -12.48 -14.00 24.24
N PRO A 550 -12.22 -15.33 24.25
CA PRO A 550 -11.10 -15.90 24.99
C PRO A 550 -9.72 -15.35 24.58
N GLY A 551 -9.02 -14.75 25.54
CA GLY A 551 -7.69 -14.20 25.34
C GLY A 551 -7.68 -12.80 24.72
N ALA A 552 -8.83 -12.16 24.49
CA ALA A 552 -8.90 -10.82 23.91
C ALA A 552 -8.29 -9.76 24.83
N LEU A 553 -8.69 -9.77 26.10
CA LEU A 553 -8.23 -8.77 27.08
C LEU A 553 -6.75 -8.95 27.38
N GLU A 554 -6.28 -10.19 27.56
CA GLU A 554 -4.86 -10.50 27.76
C GLU A 554 -4.01 -10.06 26.56
N ALA A 555 -4.52 -10.24 25.34
CA ALA A 555 -3.83 -9.78 24.14
C ALA A 555 -3.72 -8.25 24.11
N LEU A 556 -4.83 -7.53 24.34
CA LEU A 556 -4.84 -6.07 24.33
C LEU A 556 -3.93 -5.50 25.43
N VAL A 557 -3.94 -6.07 26.64
CA VAL A 557 -3.02 -5.70 27.72
C VAL A 557 -1.56 -5.98 27.35
N GLN A 558 -1.28 -7.08 26.65
CA GLN A 558 0.08 -7.33 26.18
C GLN A 558 0.52 -6.32 25.10
N LEU A 559 -0.40 -5.90 24.22
CA LEU A 559 -0.11 -4.94 23.15
C LEU A 559 0.19 -3.52 23.65
N THR A 560 -0.22 -3.14 24.86
CA THR A 560 0.19 -1.86 25.47
C THR A 560 1.69 -1.78 25.73
N HIS A 561 2.41 -2.91 25.67
CA HIS A 561 3.87 -2.99 25.82
C HIS A 561 4.59 -3.16 24.47
N SER A 562 3.89 -3.01 23.33
CA SER A 562 4.51 -3.10 22.00
C SER A 562 5.59 -2.01 21.84
N PRO A 563 6.68 -2.27 21.08
CA PRO A 563 7.60 -1.21 20.68
C PRO A 563 6.97 -0.16 19.77
N SER A 564 5.90 -0.50 19.03
CA SER A 564 5.18 0.41 18.14
C SER A 564 4.20 1.30 18.91
N GLU A 565 4.34 2.61 18.74
CA GLU A 565 3.44 3.59 19.35
C GLU A 565 2.00 3.45 18.86
N GLY A 566 1.80 3.23 17.56
CA GLY A 566 0.47 3.02 16.97
C GLY A 566 -0.23 1.80 17.57
N VAL A 567 0.49 0.70 17.79
CA VAL A 567 -0.07 -0.49 18.44
C VAL A 567 -0.49 -0.21 19.88
N ARG A 568 0.35 0.47 20.66
CA ARG A 568 0.01 0.85 22.05
C ARG A 568 -1.22 1.76 22.08
N GLN A 569 -1.30 2.69 21.15
CA GLN A 569 -2.38 3.67 21.04
C GLN A 569 -3.72 2.98 20.74
N GLU A 570 -3.76 2.08 19.75
CA GLU A 570 -4.96 1.34 19.41
C GLU A 570 -5.36 0.33 20.49
N ALA A 571 -4.39 -0.30 21.17
CA ALA A 571 -4.66 -1.20 22.29
C ALA A 571 -5.27 -0.46 23.50
N ALA A 572 -4.71 0.69 23.88
CA ALA A 572 -5.27 1.54 24.93
C ALA A 572 -6.67 2.03 24.59
N GLY A 573 -6.90 2.45 23.32
CA GLY A 573 -8.22 2.82 22.83
C GLY A 573 -9.23 1.69 22.92
N ALA A 574 -8.84 0.46 22.57
CA ALA A 574 -9.71 -0.70 22.71
C ALA A 574 -10.07 -0.98 24.17
N LEU A 575 -9.09 -0.93 25.09
CA LEU A 575 -9.32 -1.11 26.53
C LEU A 575 -10.22 -0.02 27.11
N TRP A 576 -10.06 1.22 26.66
CA TRP A 576 -10.95 2.33 27.04
C TRP A 576 -12.39 2.04 26.60
N ASN A 577 -12.61 1.72 25.32
CA ASN A 577 -13.96 1.41 24.84
C ASN A 577 -14.57 0.19 25.56
N LEU A 578 -13.79 -0.86 25.82
CA LEU A 578 -14.27 -2.04 26.55
C LEU A 578 -14.62 -1.75 28.00
N SER A 579 -14.02 -0.72 28.62
CA SER A 579 -14.29 -0.35 30.01
C SER A 579 -15.69 0.23 30.24
N PHE A 580 -16.46 0.53 29.19
CA PHE A 580 -17.86 0.95 29.35
C PHE A 580 -18.78 -0.20 29.79
N ASP A 581 -18.39 -1.48 29.67
CA ASP A 581 -19.11 -2.62 30.27
C ASP A 581 -18.48 -3.02 31.63
N ASP A 582 -19.33 -3.13 32.66
CA ASP A 582 -18.93 -3.44 34.04
C ASP A 582 -18.14 -4.75 34.18
N ARG A 583 -18.53 -5.80 33.45
CA ARG A 583 -17.86 -7.11 33.52
C ARG A 583 -16.51 -7.06 32.82
N ASN A 584 -16.45 -6.30 31.72
CA ASN A 584 -15.20 -6.08 31.00
C ASN A 584 -14.20 -5.31 31.88
N ARG A 585 -14.62 -4.30 32.66
CA ARG A 585 -13.73 -3.58 33.59
C ARG A 585 -13.03 -4.48 34.59
N GLU A 586 -13.77 -5.38 35.23
CA GLU A 586 -13.22 -6.32 36.21
C GLU A 586 -12.32 -7.38 35.53
N SER A 587 -12.68 -7.78 34.31
CA SER A 587 -11.89 -8.74 33.53
C SER A 587 -10.57 -8.12 33.02
N ILE A 588 -10.59 -6.85 32.59
CA ILE A 588 -9.39 -6.09 32.22
C ILE A 588 -8.44 -5.99 33.41
N ALA A 589 -8.96 -5.66 34.60
CA ALA A 589 -8.16 -5.59 35.81
C ALA A 589 -7.57 -6.96 36.19
N SER A 590 -8.37 -8.03 36.08
CA SER A 590 -7.92 -9.41 36.32
C SER A 590 -6.83 -9.88 35.36
N ALA A 591 -6.82 -9.35 34.13
CA ALA A 591 -5.78 -9.58 33.13
C ALA A 591 -4.50 -8.74 33.35
N GLY A 592 -4.43 -7.92 34.40
CA GLY A 592 -3.28 -7.04 34.69
C GLY A 592 -3.35 -5.68 34.00
N GLY A 593 -4.49 -5.29 33.43
CA GLY A 593 -4.63 -4.07 32.67
C GLY A 593 -4.37 -2.78 33.46
N VAL A 594 -4.67 -2.76 34.77
CA VAL A 594 -4.39 -1.58 35.62
C VAL A 594 -2.88 -1.29 35.67
N GLN A 595 -2.06 -2.30 35.95
CA GLN A 595 -0.61 -2.14 36.02
C GLN A 595 -0.05 -1.72 34.65
N ALA A 596 -0.48 -2.40 33.58
CA ALA A 596 -0.05 -2.12 32.22
C ALA A 596 -0.35 -0.68 31.76
N LEU A 597 -1.56 -0.18 32.05
CA LEU A 597 -1.98 1.18 31.67
C LEU A 597 -1.31 2.26 32.52
N VAL A 598 -1.05 2.00 33.82
CA VAL A 598 -0.26 2.92 34.66
C VAL A 598 1.16 3.04 34.12
N SER A 599 1.81 1.92 33.78
CA SER A 599 3.12 1.93 33.13
C SER A 599 3.08 2.68 31.79
N LEU A 600 2.04 2.45 30.97
CA LEU A 600 1.87 3.15 29.69
C LEU A 600 1.77 4.67 29.87
N CYS A 601 0.94 5.16 30.80
CA CYS A 601 0.83 6.60 31.08
C CYS A 601 2.16 7.22 31.52
N GLN A 602 3.00 6.46 32.24
CA GLN A 602 4.32 6.92 32.66
C GLN A 602 5.32 6.96 31.50
N GLU A 603 5.24 6.01 30.58
CA GLU A 603 6.12 5.91 29.41
C GLU A 603 5.73 6.88 28.28
N CYS A 604 4.45 7.20 28.14
CA CYS A 604 3.94 7.98 27.02
C CYS A 604 3.94 9.51 27.24
N LEU A 605 4.53 10.02 28.32
CA LEU A 605 4.54 11.48 28.63
C LEU A 605 5.17 12.36 27.52
N ASN A 606 6.02 11.78 26.67
CA ASN A 606 6.63 12.45 25.52
C ASN A 606 6.24 11.79 24.18
N ALA A 607 5.22 10.93 24.18
CA ALA A 607 4.69 10.31 22.97
C ALA A 607 3.62 11.20 22.31
N SER A 608 3.00 10.76 21.21
CA SER A 608 1.91 11.47 20.56
C SER A 608 0.72 11.69 21.49
N ASP A 609 0.02 12.79 21.24
CA ASP A 609 -1.16 13.20 22.00
C ASP A 609 -2.25 12.12 21.99
N GLY A 610 -2.42 11.42 20.86
CA GLY A 610 -3.40 10.33 20.73
C GLY A 610 -3.09 9.13 21.63
N LEU A 611 -1.80 8.79 21.85
CA LEU A 611 -1.42 7.75 22.79
C LEU A 611 -1.66 8.21 24.24
N GLN A 612 -1.30 9.45 24.56
CA GLN A 612 -1.50 10.03 25.89
C GLN A 612 -2.97 10.05 26.29
N GLU A 613 -3.83 10.54 25.40
CA GLU A 613 -5.28 10.61 25.56
C GLU A 613 -5.86 9.20 25.81
N ARG A 614 -5.55 8.23 24.96
CA ARG A 614 -6.13 6.88 25.07
C ARG A 614 -5.64 6.13 26.31
N ALA A 615 -4.39 6.35 26.73
CA ALA A 615 -3.86 5.76 27.96
C ALA A 615 -4.57 6.34 29.20
N ALA A 616 -4.69 7.67 29.28
CA ALA A 616 -5.42 8.35 30.36
C ALA A 616 -6.91 8.00 30.35
N GLY A 617 -7.53 7.96 29.18
CA GLY A 617 -8.93 7.58 28.97
C GLY A 617 -9.23 6.15 29.41
N ALA A 618 -8.34 5.20 29.12
CA ALA A 618 -8.49 3.82 29.60
C ALA A 618 -8.45 3.74 31.14
N LEU A 619 -7.55 4.48 31.80
CA LEU A 619 -7.53 4.57 33.28
C LEU A 619 -8.79 5.28 33.81
N TRP A 620 -9.27 6.31 33.13
CA TRP A 620 -10.52 7.00 33.47
C TRP A 620 -11.70 6.02 33.45
N GLY A 621 -11.86 5.26 32.37
CA GLY A 621 -12.91 4.25 32.27
C GLY A 621 -12.81 3.14 33.33
N LEU A 622 -11.60 2.62 33.60
CA LEU A 622 -11.40 1.61 34.64
C LEU A 622 -11.67 2.15 36.06
N SER A 623 -11.33 3.41 36.33
CA SER A 623 -11.53 4.07 37.64
C SER A 623 -13.00 4.26 38.02
N VAL A 624 -13.94 4.02 37.09
CA VAL A 624 -15.37 3.90 37.38
C VAL A 624 -15.68 2.64 38.18
N SER A 625 -14.73 1.72 38.45
CA SER A 625 -14.89 0.66 39.46
C SER A 625 -14.16 1.05 40.74
N GLU A 626 -14.74 0.72 41.89
CA GLU A 626 -14.11 0.99 43.19
C GLU A 626 -12.80 0.24 43.36
N ALA A 627 -12.81 -1.07 43.08
CA ALA A 627 -11.63 -1.91 43.18
C ALA A 627 -10.50 -1.39 42.29
N ASN A 628 -10.84 -1.03 41.05
CA ASN A 628 -9.88 -0.50 40.08
C ASN A 628 -9.35 0.88 40.46
N SER A 629 -10.20 1.79 40.94
CA SER A 629 -9.77 3.11 41.40
C SER A 629 -8.73 3.03 42.53
N ILE A 630 -8.97 2.13 43.49
CA ILE A 630 -8.00 1.84 44.56
C ILE A 630 -6.71 1.23 44.00
N ALA A 631 -6.82 0.30 43.05
CA ALA A 631 -5.67 -0.35 42.41
C ALA A 631 -4.80 0.65 41.62
N ILE A 632 -5.41 1.50 40.79
CA ILE A 632 -4.70 2.55 40.01
C ILE A 632 -3.90 3.45 40.94
N GLY A 633 -4.52 3.89 42.04
CA GLY A 633 -3.84 4.64 43.07
C GLY A 633 -2.61 3.89 43.59
N ARG A 634 -2.80 2.65 44.06
CA ARG A 634 -1.75 1.78 44.65
C ARG A 634 -0.57 1.53 43.71
N GLU A 635 -0.84 1.30 42.42
CA GLU A 635 0.17 1.06 41.38
C GLU A 635 0.93 2.33 40.97
N GLY A 636 0.58 3.49 41.52
CA GLY A 636 1.29 4.75 41.24
C GLY A 636 0.78 5.48 40.00
N GLY A 637 -0.51 5.33 39.65
CA GLY A 637 -1.11 6.04 38.51
C GLY A 637 -1.32 7.54 38.72
N VAL A 638 -1.27 8.05 39.96
CA VAL A 638 -1.55 9.47 40.26
C VAL A 638 -0.49 10.43 39.66
N PRO A 639 0.83 10.24 39.86
CA PRO A 639 1.84 11.12 39.26
C PRO A 639 1.75 11.26 37.72
N PRO A 640 1.69 10.18 36.91
CA PRO A 640 1.60 10.34 35.46
C PRO A 640 0.28 11.00 35.02
N LEU A 641 -0.85 10.75 35.71
CA LEU A 641 -2.10 11.45 35.43
C LEU A 641 -2.02 12.96 35.75
N ILE A 642 -1.32 13.36 36.82
CA ILE A 642 -1.07 14.78 37.11
C ILE A 642 -0.22 15.42 36.01
N ALA A 643 0.79 14.71 35.50
CA ALA A 643 1.63 15.20 34.40
C ALA A 643 0.83 15.37 33.11
N LEU A 644 0.00 14.39 32.73
CA LEU A 644 -0.89 14.47 31.56
C LEU A 644 -1.95 15.56 31.70
N ALA A 645 -2.44 15.81 32.91
CA ALA A 645 -3.35 16.93 33.20
C ALA A 645 -2.71 18.32 33.02
N GLN A 646 -1.39 18.42 32.85
CA GLN A 646 -0.69 19.67 32.48
C GLN A 646 -0.50 19.81 30.97
N SER A 647 -0.96 18.85 30.15
CA SER A 647 -0.85 18.95 28.69
C SER A 647 -1.62 20.15 28.16
N GLU A 648 -1.05 20.80 27.15
CA GLU A 648 -1.72 21.89 26.41
C GLU A 648 -2.80 21.34 25.45
N VAL A 649 -2.83 20.03 25.23
CA VAL A 649 -3.83 19.37 24.38
C VAL A 649 -5.09 19.07 25.18
N GLU A 650 -6.21 19.60 24.69
CA GLU A 650 -7.51 19.58 25.37
C GLU A 650 -7.96 18.16 25.74
N ASP A 651 -7.96 17.23 24.78
CA ASP A 651 -8.41 15.84 24.99
C ASP A 651 -7.54 15.08 26.01
N VAL A 652 -6.22 15.35 26.01
CA VAL A 652 -5.27 14.71 26.93
C VAL A 652 -5.51 15.17 28.37
N HIS A 653 -5.59 16.48 28.61
CA HIS A 653 -5.81 16.96 29.98
C HIS A 653 -7.23 16.69 30.47
N GLU A 654 -8.21 16.57 29.56
CA GLU A 654 -9.60 16.24 29.91
C GLU A 654 -9.69 14.81 30.44
N THR A 655 -9.18 13.84 29.67
CA THR A 655 -9.17 12.42 30.08
C THR A 655 -8.38 12.21 31.38
N ALA A 656 -7.25 12.91 31.54
CA ALA A 656 -6.48 12.87 32.78
C ALA A 656 -7.23 13.48 33.98
N ALA A 657 -7.90 14.63 33.79
CA ALA A 657 -8.74 15.24 34.82
C ALA A 657 -9.92 14.34 35.22
N GLY A 658 -10.53 13.63 34.26
CA GLY A 658 -11.59 12.66 34.53
C GLY A 658 -11.12 11.45 35.33
N ALA A 659 -9.93 10.93 35.05
CA ALA A 659 -9.33 9.89 35.87
C ALA A 659 -9.07 10.40 37.30
N LEU A 660 -8.47 11.60 37.46
CA LEU A 660 -8.20 12.19 38.78
C LEU A 660 -9.50 12.43 39.58
N TRP A 661 -10.58 12.84 38.91
CA TRP A 661 -11.90 12.97 39.51
C TRP A 661 -12.38 11.66 40.11
N ASN A 662 -12.39 10.57 39.33
CA ASN A 662 -12.81 9.26 39.79
C ASN A 662 -11.91 8.69 40.90
N LEU A 663 -10.61 9.01 40.88
CA LEU A 663 -9.67 8.60 41.92
C LEU A 663 -9.91 9.34 43.24
N ALA A 664 -10.30 10.62 43.19
CA ALA A 664 -10.51 11.46 44.37
C ALA A 664 -11.68 11.04 45.27
N PHE A 665 -12.54 10.12 44.82
CA PHE A 665 -13.58 9.51 45.66
C PHE A 665 -13.00 8.67 46.81
N TYR A 666 -11.73 8.26 46.73
CA TYR A 666 -11.06 7.45 47.74
C TYR A 666 -10.03 8.27 48.49
N SER A 667 -10.18 8.39 49.81
CA SER A 667 -9.35 9.26 50.64
C SER A 667 -7.84 8.99 50.52
N CYS A 668 -7.43 7.73 50.37
CA CYS A 668 -6.02 7.39 50.12
C CYS A 668 -5.50 7.95 48.79
N ASN A 669 -6.32 7.96 47.74
CA ASN A 669 -5.97 8.52 46.44
C ASN A 669 -6.03 10.04 46.48
N SER A 670 -7.03 10.64 47.13
CA SER A 670 -7.09 12.08 47.39
C SER A 670 -5.84 12.58 48.09
N LEU A 671 -5.34 11.85 49.09
CA LEU A 671 -4.09 12.16 49.79
C LEU A 671 -2.88 12.08 48.84
N ARG A 672 -2.80 11.04 48.00
CA ARG A 672 -1.76 10.94 46.96
C ARG A 672 -1.81 12.14 46.00
N ILE A 673 -2.99 12.55 45.54
CA ILE A 673 -3.16 13.71 44.66
C ILE A 673 -2.60 14.99 45.32
N VAL A 674 -2.82 15.17 46.62
CA VAL A 674 -2.24 16.31 47.36
C VAL A 674 -0.73 16.18 47.49
N GLU A 675 -0.23 15.02 47.91
CA GLU A 675 1.20 14.79 48.17
C GLU A 675 2.05 14.90 46.89
N GLU A 676 1.51 14.49 45.74
CA GLU A 676 2.15 14.54 44.42
C GLU A 676 1.96 15.89 43.70
N GLY A 677 1.37 16.89 44.36
CA GLY A 677 1.25 18.24 43.79
C GLY A 677 0.16 18.41 42.73
N GLY A 678 -0.90 17.60 42.77
CA GLY A 678 -2.04 17.69 41.85
C GLY A 678 -2.93 18.91 42.08
N VAL A 679 -2.98 19.48 43.29
CA VAL A 679 -3.86 20.62 43.60
C VAL A 679 -3.56 21.87 42.75
N PRO A 680 -2.30 22.34 42.61
CA PRO A 680 -1.97 23.42 41.68
C PRO A 680 -2.41 23.16 40.23
N VAL A 681 -2.27 21.92 39.75
CA VAL A 681 -2.66 21.53 38.38
C VAL A 681 -4.17 21.60 38.20
N LEU A 682 -4.92 21.01 39.13
CA LEU A 682 -6.39 21.05 39.11
C LEU A 682 -6.91 22.50 39.22
N VAL A 683 -6.26 23.34 40.03
CA VAL A 683 -6.59 24.77 40.14
C VAL A 683 -6.35 25.50 38.81
N HIS A 684 -5.23 25.19 38.15
CA HIS A 684 -4.92 25.75 36.83
C HIS A 684 -5.96 25.31 35.80
N LEU A 685 -6.27 24.02 35.70
CA LEU A 685 -7.31 23.50 34.80
C LEU A 685 -8.66 24.16 35.06
N CYS A 686 -9.11 24.20 36.32
CA CYS A 686 -10.38 24.82 36.74
C CYS A 686 -10.51 26.30 36.30
N SER A 687 -9.40 27.05 36.37
CA SER A 687 -9.38 28.49 36.11
C SER A 687 -9.10 28.86 34.66
N SER A 688 -8.34 28.02 33.94
CA SER A 688 -7.66 28.42 32.71
C SER A 688 -7.82 27.46 31.54
N SER A 689 -8.32 26.24 31.74
CA SER A 689 -8.55 25.30 30.64
C SER A 689 -9.64 25.80 29.69
N HIS A 690 -9.49 25.51 28.40
CA HIS A 690 -10.50 25.78 27.39
C HIS A 690 -11.61 24.70 27.36
N SER A 691 -11.32 23.47 27.83
CA SER A 691 -12.34 22.43 27.98
C SER A 691 -13.23 22.73 29.19
N LYS A 692 -14.54 22.91 28.91
CA LYS A 692 -15.56 23.04 29.96
C LYS A 692 -15.59 21.81 30.85
N MET A 693 -15.42 20.63 30.27
CA MET A 693 -15.44 19.38 30.98
C MET A 693 -14.23 19.24 31.91
N ALA A 694 -13.02 19.55 31.43
CA ALA A 694 -11.82 19.54 32.25
C ALA A 694 -11.92 20.54 33.43
N ARG A 695 -12.46 21.74 33.18
CA ARG A 695 -12.73 22.72 34.24
C ARG A 695 -13.70 22.17 35.29
N PHE A 696 -14.78 21.55 34.84
CA PHE A 696 -15.81 20.96 35.70
C PHE A 696 -15.26 19.79 36.53
N MET A 697 -14.58 18.84 35.90
CA MET A 697 -13.97 17.70 36.57
C MET A 697 -12.90 18.15 37.59
N ALA A 698 -12.10 19.15 37.25
CA ALA A 698 -11.13 19.72 38.18
C ALA A 698 -11.78 20.43 39.39
N ALA A 699 -12.83 21.22 39.16
CA ALA A 699 -13.59 21.88 40.22
C ALA A 699 -14.24 20.85 41.17
N LEU A 700 -14.89 19.82 40.62
CA LEU A 700 -15.48 18.74 41.38
C LEU A 700 -14.43 17.98 42.20
N THR A 701 -13.29 17.66 41.59
CA THR A 701 -12.16 16.98 42.26
C THR A 701 -11.71 17.78 43.48
N LEU A 702 -11.47 19.08 43.31
CA LEU A 702 -11.06 19.98 44.38
C LEU A 702 -12.13 20.09 45.48
N ALA A 703 -13.41 20.26 45.10
CA ALA A 703 -14.50 20.36 46.06
C ALA A 703 -14.62 19.08 46.90
N TYR A 704 -14.63 17.91 46.24
CA TYR A 704 -14.77 16.63 46.91
C TYR A 704 -13.60 16.33 47.86
N MET A 705 -12.37 16.65 47.45
CA MET A 705 -11.18 16.48 48.28
C MET A 705 -11.19 17.34 49.55
N PHE A 706 -11.89 18.48 49.56
CA PHE A 706 -11.84 19.46 50.65
C PHE A 706 -13.18 19.71 51.37
N ASP A 707 -14.23 18.93 51.06
CA ASP A 707 -15.56 18.93 51.70
C ASP A 707 -15.56 18.30 53.12
N GLY A 708 -14.49 18.50 53.91
CA GLY A 708 -14.37 18.05 55.31
C GLY A 708 -14.12 16.55 55.54
N ARG A 709 -14.38 15.69 54.56
CA ARG A 709 -14.17 14.22 54.66
C ARG A 709 -12.70 13.80 54.77
N MET A 710 -11.79 14.64 54.29
CA MET A 710 -10.35 14.38 54.35
C MET A 710 -9.70 14.79 55.68
N ASP A 711 -10.42 15.54 56.52
CA ASP A 711 -9.91 16.11 57.76
C ASP A 711 -9.62 15.01 58.79
N GLU A 712 -10.49 14.00 58.85
CA GLU A 712 -10.31 12.82 59.70
C GLU A 712 -9.10 11.97 59.29
N VAL A 713 -8.77 11.92 58.00
CA VAL A 713 -7.68 11.11 57.45
C VAL A 713 -6.33 11.81 57.62
N ALA A 714 -6.28 13.13 57.46
CA ALA A 714 -5.07 13.94 57.69
C ALA A 714 -4.59 13.91 59.15
N LEU A 715 -5.50 13.66 60.10
CA LEU A 715 -5.23 13.57 61.55
C LEU A 715 -4.60 12.23 62.00
N VAL A 716 -4.68 11.16 61.20
CA VAL A 716 -4.27 9.79 61.59
C VAL A 716 -2.81 9.44 61.21
N GLY A 717 -2.11 10.31 60.47
CA GLY A 717 -0.72 10.10 60.06
C GLY A 717 0.29 10.12 61.23
N THR A 718 1.19 9.14 61.28
CA THR A 718 2.15 8.90 62.39
C THR A 718 2.92 10.16 62.85
N SER A 719 2.98 10.33 64.16
CA SER A 719 3.15 11.56 64.94
C SER A 719 4.52 12.27 64.94
N SER A 720 5.36 12.09 63.92
CA SER A 720 6.63 12.84 63.82
C SER A 720 6.81 13.69 62.55
N GLN A 721 5.95 13.53 61.53
CA GLN A 721 5.91 14.40 60.33
C GLN A 721 4.62 15.24 60.17
N GLY A 722 3.65 15.09 61.08
CA GLY A 722 2.30 15.65 60.94
C GLY A 722 2.21 17.17 60.80
N SER A 723 3.07 17.95 61.47
CA SER A 723 2.96 19.42 61.47
C SER A 723 3.25 20.06 60.11
N SER A 724 4.15 19.50 59.29
CA SER A 724 4.46 20.04 57.96
C SER A 724 3.40 19.64 56.92
N LYS A 725 2.86 18.42 57.05
CA LYS A 725 1.80 17.90 56.18
C LYS A 725 0.47 18.62 56.36
N ILE A 726 0.08 18.92 57.62
CA ILE A 726 -1.15 19.68 57.93
C ILE A 726 -1.09 21.10 57.36
N VAL A 727 0.06 21.78 57.44
CA VAL A 727 0.21 23.14 56.89
C VAL A 727 0.14 23.17 55.36
N LYS A 728 0.72 22.18 54.67
CA LYS A 728 0.59 22.02 53.21
C LYS A 728 -0.87 21.75 52.80
N PHE A 729 -1.56 20.90 53.55
CA PHE A 729 -2.97 20.55 53.30
C PHE A 729 -3.91 21.76 53.47
N GLU A 730 -3.76 22.54 54.54
CA GLU A 730 -4.56 23.74 54.76
C GLU A 730 -4.25 24.87 53.74
N GLY A 731 -3.00 24.93 53.25
CA GLY A 731 -2.62 25.79 52.12
C GLY A 731 -3.32 25.38 50.83
N ALA A 732 -3.29 24.09 50.51
CA ALA A 732 -3.94 23.51 49.33
C ALA A 732 -5.47 23.71 49.36
N ARG A 733 -6.10 23.51 50.52
CA ARG A 733 -7.53 23.77 50.75
C ARG A 733 -7.93 25.21 50.45
N ARG A 734 -7.20 26.18 51.00
CA ARG A 734 -7.51 27.61 50.76
C ARG A 734 -7.35 28.00 49.29
N LEU A 735 -6.34 27.45 48.61
CA LEU A 735 -6.15 27.67 47.19
C LEU A 735 -7.32 27.07 46.39
N ALA A 736 -7.71 25.83 46.69
CA ALA A 736 -8.83 25.15 46.02
C ALA A 736 -10.15 25.95 46.09
N PHE A 737 -10.57 26.37 47.29
CA PHE A 737 -11.85 27.09 47.47
C PHE A 737 -11.91 28.43 46.73
N LYS A 738 -10.82 29.20 46.73
CA LYS A 738 -10.75 30.48 45.99
C LYS A 738 -11.02 30.30 44.49
N HIS A 739 -10.51 29.22 43.91
CA HIS A 739 -10.60 28.98 42.47
C HIS A 739 -11.90 28.28 42.07
N ILE A 740 -12.48 27.44 42.95
CA ILE A 740 -13.85 26.92 42.77
C ILE A 740 -14.85 28.08 42.74
N GLU A 741 -14.74 29.06 43.64
CA GLU A 741 -15.58 30.25 43.65
C GLU A 741 -15.49 31.03 42.32
N ALA A 742 -14.27 31.22 41.80
CA ALA A 742 -14.06 31.86 40.51
C ALA A 742 -14.67 31.06 39.33
N PHE A 743 -14.58 29.73 39.36
CA PHE A 743 -15.20 28.86 38.37
C PHE A 743 -16.72 29.01 38.37
N VAL A 744 -17.37 28.91 39.53
CA VAL A 744 -18.83 29.01 39.65
C VAL A 744 -19.34 30.36 39.14
N LEU A 745 -18.62 31.45 39.43
CA LEU A 745 -18.92 32.79 38.92
C LEU A 745 -18.71 32.94 37.41
N THR A 746 -17.98 32.02 36.75
CA THR A 746 -17.80 32.02 35.29
C THR A 746 -19.01 31.46 34.54
N PHE A 747 -19.79 30.58 35.18
CA PHE A 747 -20.89 29.85 34.55
C PHE A 747 -22.28 30.21 35.13
N SER A 748 -22.33 31.00 36.20
CA SER A 748 -23.57 31.47 36.84
C SER A 748 -23.77 32.96 36.65
N ASP A 749 -25.02 33.43 36.56
CA ASP A 749 -25.32 34.86 36.73
C ASP A 749 -24.96 35.28 38.17
N PRO A 750 -24.08 36.28 38.37
CA PRO A 750 -23.67 36.74 39.70
C PRO A 750 -24.83 37.11 40.62
N GLN A 751 -25.95 37.60 40.07
CA GLN A 751 -27.16 37.89 40.86
C GLN A 751 -27.89 36.62 41.28
N MET A 752 -28.00 35.63 40.40
CA MET A 752 -28.61 34.33 40.71
C MET A 752 -27.81 33.60 41.79
N PHE A 753 -26.48 33.55 41.66
CA PHE A 753 -25.59 32.90 42.62
C PHE A 753 -25.61 33.57 44.00
N SER A 754 -25.52 34.91 44.04
CA SER A 754 -25.61 35.69 45.29
C SER A 754 -26.96 35.50 46.01
N THR A 755 -28.05 35.40 45.25
CA THR A 755 -29.40 35.14 45.78
C THR A 755 -29.53 33.70 46.31
N ALA A 756 -28.96 32.71 45.61
CA ALA A 756 -28.94 31.32 46.07
C ALA A 756 -28.09 31.16 47.34
N ALA A 757 -26.88 31.72 47.37
CA ALA A 757 -25.95 31.68 48.50
C ALA A 757 -26.54 32.35 49.76
N SER A 758 -27.22 33.48 49.60
CA SER A 758 -27.87 34.19 50.72
C SER A 758 -29.15 33.50 51.21
N SER A 759 -29.89 32.82 50.34
CA SER A 759 -31.14 32.13 50.73
C SER A 759 -30.91 30.78 51.41
N SER A 760 -29.78 30.10 51.13
CA SER A 760 -29.50 28.72 51.56
C SER A 760 -30.64 27.73 51.25
N GLY A 761 -31.54 28.08 50.33
CA GLY A 761 -32.75 27.32 50.02
C GLY A 761 -32.50 26.28 48.93
N ALA A 762 -32.95 25.04 49.15
CA ALA A 762 -32.71 23.91 48.24
C ALA A 762 -33.15 24.18 46.79
N ALA A 763 -34.24 24.94 46.57
CA ALA A 763 -34.73 25.27 45.24
C ALA A 763 -33.85 26.28 44.49
N ALA A 764 -33.29 27.28 45.18
CA ALA A 764 -32.40 28.27 44.57
C ALA A 764 -31.03 27.67 44.23
N LEU A 765 -30.53 26.76 45.09
CA LEU A 765 -29.33 25.97 44.82
C LEU A 765 -29.55 24.99 43.65
N SER A 766 -30.73 24.39 43.53
CA SER A 766 -31.08 23.52 42.39
C SER A 766 -31.05 24.29 41.06
N GLN A 767 -31.56 25.53 41.02
CA GLN A 767 -31.55 26.35 39.79
C GLN A 767 -30.12 26.73 39.36
N VAL A 768 -29.23 27.01 40.32
CA VAL A 768 -27.81 27.22 40.04
C VAL A 768 -27.15 25.92 39.55
N ALA A 769 -27.44 24.78 40.19
CA ALA A 769 -26.91 23.48 39.78
C ALA A 769 -27.35 23.09 38.36
N ASP A 770 -28.61 23.33 37.99
CA ASP A 770 -29.13 23.07 36.64
C ASP A 770 -28.48 24.00 35.59
N ALA A 771 -28.18 25.26 35.93
CA ALA A 771 -27.51 26.20 35.04
C ALA A 771 -26.02 25.88 34.83
N LEU A 772 -25.39 25.22 35.81
CA LEU A 772 -24.00 24.77 35.77
C LEU A 772 -23.84 23.36 35.17
N PHE A 773 -24.95 22.65 34.95
CA PHE A 773 -24.94 21.27 34.48
C PHE A 773 -24.43 21.18 33.04
N ILE A 774 -23.33 20.44 32.86
CA ILE A 774 -22.81 20.07 31.55
C ILE A 774 -23.56 18.80 31.12
N GLN A 775 -24.32 18.88 30.03
CA GLN A 775 -25.18 17.77 29.57
C GLN A 775 -24.38 16.49 29.30
N GLU A 776 -23.14 16.66 28.88
CA GLU A 776 -22.15 15.62 28.59
C GLU A 776 -21.60 14.93 29.86
N ALA A 777 -21.82 15.49 31.06
CA ALA A 777 -21.30 14.98 32.34
C ALA A 777 -22.14 13.83 32.93
N GLY A 778 -23.23 13.40 32.26
CA GLY A 778 -24.16 12.38 32.76
C GLY A 778 -23.55 10.99 33.02
N HIS A 779 -22.36 10.71 32.49
CA HIS A 779 -21.64 9.45 32.68
C HIS A 779 -20.66 9.47 33.88
N LEU A 780 -20.44 10.62 34.51
CA LEU A 780 -19.59 10.72 35.70
C LEU A 780 -20.29 10.05 36.90
N ARG A 781 -19.52 9.49 37.86
CA ARG A 781 -20.01 8.90 39.12
C ARG A 781 -20.60 9.95 40.08
N CYS A 782 -21.59 10.70 39.63
CA CYS A 782 -22.21 11.78 40.37
C CYS A 782 -23.72 11.54 40.46
N SER A 783 -24.24 11.26 41.66
CA SER A 783 -25.66 11.52 41.92
C SER A 783 -25.95 13.02 41.72
N SER A 784 -27.16 13.41 41.30
CA SER A 784 -27.56 14.83 41.26
C SER A 784 -27.34 15.53 42.60
N SER A 785 -27.40 14.80 43.71
CA SER A 785 -27.08 15.30 45.06
C SER A 785 -25.60 15.58 45.34
N ILE A 786 -24.66 15.07 44.53
CA ILE A 786 -23.22 15.38 44.62
C ILE A 786 -22.89 16.60 43.75
N ILE A 787 -23.58 16.77 42.61
CA ILE A 787 -23.44 17.96 41.76
C ILE A 787 -24.05 19.20 42.43
N GLY A 788 -25.15 19.02 43.17
CA GLY A 788 -25.80 20.10 43.90
C GLY A 788 -25.22 20.42 45.29
N ARG A 789 -24.27 19.62 45.79
CA ARG A 789 -23.48 19.93 47.00
C ARG A 789 -22.22 20.67 46.58
#